data_AF-A0AAV2CZD2-F1
#
_entry.id   AF-A0AAV2CZD2-F1
#
_cell.length_a   1.000
_cell.length_b   1.000
_cell.length_c   1.000
_cell.angle_alpha   90.00
_cell.angle_beta   90.00
_cell.angle_gamma   90.00
#
_symmetry.space_group_name_H-M   'P 1'
#
loop_
_entity.id
_entity.type
_entity.pdbx_description
1 polymer ?
#
loop_
_entity_poly.entity_id
_entity_poly.type
_entity_poly.pdbx_seq_one_letter_code
_entity_poly.pdbx_strand_id
1 'polypeptide(L)'
;MWLPLRLTLLFLFLLLSPRALLRSGSAAVVSGEEEEFHEELLLKPLPDRKVLAHFHFHSIAPPSKSNGRHHHLFPKAISQLVQKFRVKEMELSFTQGRWNYERWGGFDPISSNNAKPPGVELWAVFDVPEDQVDAYWKNLTNSLSGLFCASINFLESSTMYSAPKWSFRITPGSLRYGTLPREAVCTENLTPWLKLLPCRDKAGLAALLDRPSIYKGFYHSQRLYLTSNASVPAETVSGISLEQTLTVVLQPNSPSSSSIHSGESNFQPSWSLSSIFGRKISGKCVIAQSSIVYLQLEKSIFSEQKDNMDNGPNSLASEGFAGGSGFEMSLDPDIVIEEENQSQHKGSSVLYGFWVEKYNESQPLDLGLKWKYPVFWSSQQAPLHASRFLMGSGNERGAIAILFKSTNSADSSSGSRHVSDGCELQVDVFQVVPWYIKVYYHSLQIFVDDEAKPIGDFVHKIQVSPSKDKTSPGMMEMLLKLPCDVRSAALTLEFDKGFLHIDEYPPDANQGYDIPSAVISFPRFHSVMHLLSNDSIRKSPLLSRFQEKNRVQSYTEVLLVPLTTPDFSMPYNVITITCTVFALFFGSLLNVLRRRVGEEERYLKAGKKKGWLRVLLSRLLAKFRGKPMEEPDQPSSESAPLIGKKLVLKVILVAVLAVAWQFYST
;
A
#
# COMPACT_ATOMS: atom_id res chain seq x y z
N MET A 1 2.19 55.87 62.64
CA MET A 1 2.49 54.84 63.64
C MET A 1 3.31 53.75 62.96
N TRP A 2 4.63 53.80 63.15
CA TRP A 2 5.63 52.72 63.03
C TRP A 2 5.84 51.94 61.71
N LEU A 3 7.14 51.82 61.38
CA LEU A 3 7.84 50.99 60.38
C LEU A 3 7.88 51.45 58.90
N PRO A 4 9.01 52.05 58.49
CA PRO A 4 9.70 51.58 57.29
C PRO A 4 11.23 51.44 57.51
N LEU A 5 11.95 50.97 56.50
CA LEU A 5 13.42 50.77 56.43
C LEU A 5 13.99 49.54 57.15
N ARG A 6 13.82 48.36 56.56
CA ARG A 6 14.86 47.31 56.60
C ARG A 6 14.92 46.36 55.40
N LEU A 7 14.28 46.70 54.28
CA LEU A 7 14.28 45.83 53.07
C LEU A 7 14.98 46.43 51.84
N THR A 8 15.36 47.71 51.87
CA THR A 8 15.93 48.42 50.71
C THR A 8 17.46 48.49 50.68
N LEU A 9 18.16 47.99 51.71
CA LEU A 9 19.63 48.03 51.77
C LEU A 9 20.34 46.76 51.30
N LEU A 10 19.63 45.64 51.13
CA LEU A 10 20.23 44.39 50.63
C LEU A 10 20.29 44.34 49.09
N PHE A 11 19.49 45.16 48.40
CA PHE A 11 19.42 45.18 46.94
C PHE A 11 20.43 46.13 46.28
N LEU A 12 21.07 47.03 47.03
CA LEU A 12 21.98 48.04 46.47
C LEU A 12 23.47 47.66 46.51
N PHE A 13 23.86 46.56 47.18
CA PHE A 13 25.26 46.14 47.27
C PHE A 13 25.70 45.18 46.15
N LEU A 14 24.79 44.78 45.25
CA LEU A 14 25.08 43.86 44.16
C LEU A 14 25.35 44.54 42.81
N LEU A 15 25.32 45.88 42.75
CA LEU A 15 25.38 46.61 41.48
C LEU A 15 26.68 47.38 41.18
N LEU A 16 27.71 47.36 42.03
CA LEU A 16 29.00 47.99 41.69
C LEU A 16 30.22 47.25 42.28
N SER A 17 30.77 46.29 41.54
CA SER A 17 32.21 46.30 41.20
C SER A 17 32.54 45.24 40.12
N PRO A 18 33.38 45.57 39.13
CA PRO A 18 33.65 44.74 37.97
C PRO A 18 34.91 43.85 38.13
N ARG A 19 34.99 42.81 37.28
CA ARG A 19 36.18 41.98 36.97
C ARG A 19 36.76 41.13 38.11
N ALA A 20 36.45 39.84 38.07
CA ALA A 20 37.43 38.75 37.87
C ALA A 20 36.82 37.40 38.29
N LEU A 21 36.14 36.72 37.37
CA LEU A 21 36.11 35.25 37.30
C LEU A 21 35.57 34.86 35.93
N LEU A 22 36.45 34.86 34.91
CA LEU A 22 36.19 34.11 33.68
C LEU A 22 36.19 32.62 34.05
N ARG A 23 35.01 32.06 34.33
CA ARG A 23 34.76 30.66 34.04
C ARG A 23 33.78 30.65 32.90
N SER A 24 34.31 30.37 31.71
CA SER A 24 33.57 30.16 30.48
C SER A 24 32.54 29.05 30.71
N GLY A 25 31.34 29.44 31.15
CA GLY A 25 30.14 28.66 30.95
C GLY A 25 29.78 28.83 29.49
N SER A 26 30.51 28.12 28.62
CA SER A 26 29.97 27.78 27.31
C SER A 26 28.60 27.20 27.60
N ALA A 27 27.54 27.91 27.23
CA ALA A 27 26.26 27.27 27.02
C ALA A 27 26.56 26.22 25.96
N ALA A 28 26.84 25.00 26.41
CA ALA A 28 26.85 23.85 25.56
C ALA A 28 25.44 23.83 24.98
N VAL A 29 25.33 24.32 23.75
CA VAL A 29 24.34 23.84 22.81
C VAL A 29 24.52 22.33 22.89
N VAL A 30 23.67 21.68 23.68
CA VAL A 30 23.42 20.26 23.50
C VAL A 30 22.97 20.21 22.06
N SER A 31 23.85 19.76 21.16
CA SER A 31 23.52 19.47 19.78
C SER A 31 22.43 18.41 19.86
N GLY A 32 21.18 18.86 19.94
CA GLY A 32 20.04 17.99 19.80
C GLY A 32 20.19 17.39 18.42
N GLU A 33 20.35 16.07 18.36
CA GLU A 33 20.34 15.34 17.09
C GLU A 33 19.22 15.89 16.23
N GLU A 34 19.56 16.37 15.04
CA GLU A 34 18.61 17.02 14.15
C GLU A 34 17.80 15.94 13.41
N GLU A 35 16.60 16.32 12.97
CA GLU A 35 15.84 15.45 12.07
C GLU A 35 16.49 15.48 10.69
N GLU A 36 16.56 14.33 10.03
CA GLU A 36 17.25 14.18 8.75
C GLU A 36 16.27 13.70 7.68
N PHE A 37 16.46 14.17 6.44
CA PHE A 37 15.65 13.80 5.30
C PHE A 37 16.52 13.63 4.05
N HIS A 38 16.41 12.48 3.39
CA HIS A 38 17.16 12.16 2.16
C HIS A 38 16.22 11.75 1.03
N GLU A 39 16.53 12.17 -0.18
CA GLU A 39 15.79 11.83 -1.39
C GLU A 39 16.70 11.14 -2.42
N GLU A 40 16.33 9.93 -2.85
CA GLU A 40 17.11 9.19 -3.83
C GLU A 40 16.19 8.55 -4.88
N LEU A 41 16.62 8.54 -6.14
CA LEU A 41 15.90 7.91 -7.24
C LEU A 41 16.85 6.98 -7.97
N LEU A 42 16.49 5.72 -8.11
CA LEU A 42 17.19 4.76 -8.95
C LEU A 42 16.40 4.49 -10.22
N LEU A 43 17.06 4.62 -11.37
CA LEU A 43 16.55 4.26 -12.68
C LEU A 43 17.31 3.04 -13.20
N LYS A 44 16.58 2.06 -13.71
CA LYS A 44 17.15 0.85 -14.29
C LYS A 44 16.38 0.48 -15.56
N PRO A 45 17.02 0.47 -16.75
CA PRO A 45 16.39 -0.10 -17.93
C PRO A 45 16.20 -1.61 -17.75
N LEU A 46 15.06 -2.13 -18.20
CA LEU A 46 14.70 -3.54 -18.11
C LEU A 46 14.79 -4.22 -19.48
N PRO A 47 15.09 -5.53 -19.54
CA PRO A 47 15.19 -6.28 -20.80
C PRO A 47 13.95 -6.16 -21.71
N ASP A 48 12.77 -6.00 -21.12
CA ASP A 48 11.48 -6.00 -21.80
C ASP A 48 11.02 -4.62 -22.30
N ARG A 49 11.99 -3.74 -22.59
CA ARG A 49 11.80 -2.37 -23.13
C ARG A 49 11.04 -1.43 -22.20
N LYS A 50 11.14 -1.70 -20.90
CA LYS A 50 10.58 -0.86 -19.83
C LYS A 50 11.71 -0.25 -19.02
N VAL A 51 11.35 0.70 -18.17
CA VAL A 51 12.26 1.36 -17.24
C VAL A 51 11.67 1.21 -15.85
N LEU A 52 12.47 0.64 -14.95
CA LEU A 52 12.22 0.62 -13.52
C LEU A 52 12.67 1.97 -12.93
N ALA A 53 11.78 2.58 -12.16
CA ALA A 53 12.08 3.74 -11.34
C ALA A 53 11.76 3.42 -9.88
N HIS A 54 12.77 3.46 -9.02
CA HIS A 54 12.63 3.22 -7.59
C HIS A 54 12.98 4.50 -6.82
N PHE A 55 11.96 5.16 -6.29
CA PHE A 55 12.11 6.32 -5.42
C PHE A 55 12.28 5.84 -3.99
N HIS A 56 13.26 6.40 -3.29
CA HIS A 56 13.59 6.09 -1.91
C HIS A 56 13.69 7.41 -1.12
N PHE A 57 12.79 7.59 -0.17
CA PHE A 57 12.78 8.73 0.73
C PHE A 57 13.00 8.21 2.15
N HIS A 58 13.98 8.78 2.84
CA HIS A 58 14.35 8.37 4.19
C HIS A 58 14.24 9.55 5.14
N SER A 59 13.43 9.40 6.19
CA SER A 59 13.25 10.41 7.25
C SER A 59 13.62 9.83 8.60
N ILE A 60 14.48 10.51 9.35
CA ILE A 60 14.93 10.08 10.68
C ILE A 60 14.50 11.12 11.70
N ALA A 61 13.91 10.64 12.81
CA ALA A 61 13.65 11.45 13.99
C ALA A 61 14.42 10.89 15.20
N PRO A 62 15.09 11.75 15.98
CA PRO A 62 15.82 11.33 17.18
C PRO A 62 14.87 10.88 18.30
N PRO A 63 15.36 10.13 19.31
CA PRO A 63 14.58 9.74 20.46
C PRO A 63 13.94 10.95 21.14
N SER A 64 12.64 10.87 21.42
CA SER A 64 11.96 11.82 22.28
C SER A 64 11.19 11.09 23.37
N LYS A 65 11.47 11.47 24.63
CA LYS A 65 10.73 10.99 25.81
C LYS A 65 9.41 11.74 26.02
N SER A 66 9.16 12.82 25.29
CA SER A 66 7.96 13.65 25.45
C SER A 66 6.92 13.30 24.39
N ASN A 67 5.74 12.85 24.84
CA ASN A 67 4.57 12.72 23.98
C ASN A 67 4.19 14.12 23.47
N GLY A 68 4.33 14.37 22.17
CA GLY A 68 3.92 15.64 21.55
C GLY A 68 5.02 16.62 21.18
N ARG A 69 6.28 16.19 21.03
CA ARG A 69 7.30 17.03 20.38
C ARG A 69 6.79 17.47 19.00
N HIS A 70 6.92 18.75 18.71
CA HIS A 70 6.73 19.25 17.36
C HIS A 70 7.93 18.83 16.53
N HIS A 71 7.69 17.97 15.55
CA HIS A 71 8.66 17.60 14.53
C HIS A 71 8.68 18.70 13.47
N HIS A 72 9.88 19.04 12.97
CA HIS A 72 10.04 20.05 11.93
C HIS A 72 10.01 19.43 10.54
N LEU A 73 10.56 18.22 10.40
CA LEU A 73 10.65 17.44 9.16
C LEU A 73 9.81 16.18 9.25
N PHE A 74 9.92 15.46 10.37
CA PHE A 74 9.33 14.13 10.47
C PHE A 74 7.80 14.19 10.57
N PRO A 75 7.06 13.29 9.91
CA PRO A 75 5.59 13.32 9.94
C PRO A 75 5.02 13.06 11.32
N LYS A 76 4.40 14.10 11.91
CA LYS A 76 3.76 14.02 13.23
C LYS A 76 2.75 12.87 13.34
N ALA A 77 1.95 12.64 12.29
CA ALA A 77 0.96 11.57 12.27
C ALA A 77 1.59 10.18 12.48
N ILE A 78 2.76 9.94 11.88
CA ILE A 78 3.48 8.67 11.99
C ILE A 78 4.17 8.55 13.35
N SER A 79 4.83 9.60 13.82
CA SER A 79 5.45 9.62 15.16
C SER A 79 4.42 9.32 16.26
N GLN A 80 3.25 9.97 16.19
CA GLN A 80 2.15 9.72 17.13
C GLN A 80 1.61 8.30 17.03
N LEU A 81 1.50 7.75 15.82
CA LEU A 81 1.04 6.38 15.59
C LEU A 81 2.00 5.35 16.21
N VAL A 82 3.30 5.50 15.95
CA VAL A 82 4.35 4.61 16.48
C VAL A 82 4.37 4.63 18.02
N GLN A 83 4.35 5.83 18.61
CA GLN A 83 4.35 6.00 20.08
C GLN A 83 3.06 5.49 20.72
N LYS A 84 1.89 5.80 20.14
CA LYS A 84 0.58 5.42 20.68
C LYS A 84 0.37 3.91 20.64
N PHE A 85 0.77 3.27 19.54
CA PHE A 85 0.53 1.84 19.36
C PHE A 85 1.74 0.95 19.69
N ARG A 86 2.84 1.53 20.22
CA ARG A 86 4.06 0.79 20.60
C ARG A 86 4.57 -0.09 19.45
N VAL A 87 4.58 0.47 18.24
CA VAL A 87 5.05 -0.24 17.05
C VAL A 87 6.57 -0.26 17.07
N LYS A 88 7.17 -1.45 17.05
CA LYS A 88 8.62 -1.64 16.93
C LYS A 88 9.06 -1.61 15.47
N GLU A 89 8.32 -2.32 14.62
CA GLU A 89 8.56 -2.40 13.19
C GLU A 89 7.22 -2.54 12.47
N MET A 90 7.03 -1.86 11.35
CA MET A 90 5.83 -2.01 10.54
C MET A 90 6.13 -1.76 9.08
N GLU A 91 5.46 -2.52 8.22
CA GLU A 91 5.47 -2.30 6.79
C GLU A 91 4.05 -2.29 6.27
N LEU A 92 3.72 -1.25 5.51
CA LEU A 92 2.47 -1.12 4.78
C LEU A 92 2.82 -0.96 3.30
N SER A 93 2.19 -1.74 2.43
CA SER A 93 2.31 -1.56 0.99
C SER A 93 0.96 -1.49 0.29
N PHE A 94 0.91 -0.67 -0.77
CA PHE A 94 -0.19 -0.58 -1.73
C PHE A 94 0.38 -0.84 -3.11
N THR A 95 -0.06 -1.92 -3.74
CA THR A 95 0.54 -2.38 -4.99
C THR A 95 -0.50 -2.67 -6.06
N GLN A 96 -0.26 -2.16 -7.26
CA GLN A 96 -1.02 -2.50 -8.45
C GLN A 96 -0.10 -3.15 -9.49
N GLY A 97 -0.60 -4.20 -10.12
CA GLY A 97 0.18 -5.01 -11.05
C GLY A 97 0.97 -6.11 -10.34
N ARG A 98 1.61 -6.96 -11.15
CA ARG A 98 2.40 -8.10 -10.67
C ARG A 98 3.85 -7.90 -11.05
N TRP A 99 4.76 -8.14 -10.09
CA TRP A 99 6.18 -8.19 -10.40
C TRP A 99 6.50 -9.38 -11.29
N ASN A 100 7.10 -9.13 -12.46
CA ASN A 100 7.52 -10.17 -13.39
C ASN A 100 8.93 -10.66 -13.02
N TYR A 101 9.01 -11.65 -12.13
CA TYR A 101 10.29 -12.22 -11.68
C TYR A 101 11.14 -12.83 -12.80
N GLU A 102 10.54 -13.28 -13.91
CA GLU A 102 11.28 -13.84 -15.04
C GLU A 102 12.02 -12.75 -15.84
N ARG A 103 11.36 -11.61 -16.07
CA ARG A 103 11.88 -10.54 -16.94
C ARG A 103 12.58 -9.41 -16.19
N TRP A 104 12.13 -9.09 -14.98
CA TRP A 104 12.62 -7.97 -14.17
C TRP A 104 13.62 -8.40 -13.10
N GLY A 105 13.79 -9.72 -12.93
CA GLY A 105 14.69 -10.31 -11.95
C GLY A 105 14.01 -10.65 -10.62
N GLY A 106 14.70 -11.48 -9.84
CA GLY A 106 14.29 -11.94 -8.52
C GLY A 106 15.45 -12.13 -7.55
N PHE A 107 16.66 -11.74 -7.94
CA PHE A 107 17.89 -11.86 -7.14
C PHE A 107 18.53 -10.48 -6.99
N ASP A 108 17.77 -9.50 -6.56
CA ASP A 108 18.28 -8.15 -6.28
C ASP A 108 17.53 -7.55 -5.08
N PRO A 109 18.11 -6.52 -4.42
CA PRO A 109 17.48 -5.91 -3.24
C PRO A 109 16.10 -5.32 -3.53
N ILE A 110 15.84 -4.84 -4.76
CA ILE A 110 14.56 -4.23 -5.13
C ILE A 110 13.50 -5.32 -5.27
N SER A 111 13.78 -6.36 -6.06
CA SER A 111 12.85 -7.48 -6.24
C SER A 111 12.59 -8.28 -4.96
N SER A 112 13.57 -8.35 -4.05
CA SER A 112 13.41 -9.09 -2.79
C SER A 112 12.65 -8.29 -1.71
N ASN A 113 12.97 -7.00 -1.52
CA ASN A 113 12.42 -6.22 -0.41
C ASN A 113 11.28 -5.27 -0.82
N ASN A 114 11.26 -4.78 -2.06
CA ASN A 114 10.37 -3.72 -2.51
C ASN A 114 9.33 -4.19 -3.55
N ALA A 115 9.50 -5.36 -4.16
CA ALA A 115 8.41 -6.01 -4.88
C ALA A 115 7.41 -6.57 -3.87
N LYS A 116 6.14 -6.19 -3.98
CA LYS A 116 5.06 -6.53 -3.06
C LYS A 116 3.89 -7.15 -3.83
N PRO A 117 3.03 -7.95 -3.17
CA PRO A 117 1.88 -8.56 -3.83
C PRO A 117 0.81 -7.50 -4.13
N PRO A 118 -0.07 -7.72 -5.12
CA PRO A 118 -1.12 -6.77 -5.45
C PRO A 118 -2.13 -6.60 -4.31
N GLY A 119 -2.71 -5.41 -4.23
CA GLY A 119 -3.60 -5.00 -3.14
C GLY A 119 -2.83 -4.35 -1.98
N VAL A 120 -3.31 -4.57 -0.76
CA VAL A 120 -2.64 -4.11 0.48
C VAL A 120 -2.00 -5.26 1.21
N GLU A 121 -0.75 -5.07 1.63
CA GLU A 121 -0.06 -5.94 2.59
C GLU A 121 0.35 -5.09 3.80
N LEU A 122 0.00 -5.57 5.00
CA LEU A 122 0.36 -4.94 6.26
C LEU A 122 0.90 -5.98 7.22
N TRP A 123 2.06 -5.71 7.79
CA TRP A 123 2.54 -6.43 8.95
C TRP A 123 3.16 -5.49 9.96
N ALA A 124 3.02 -5.83 11.24
CA ALA A 124 3.52 -5.01 12.34
C ALA A 124 4.00 -5.89 13.49
N VAL A 125 5.14 -5.50 14.07
CA VAL A 125 5.71 -6.03 15.30
C VAL A 125 5.47 -5.02 16.40
N PHE A 126 4.82 -5.47 17.47
CA PHE A 126 4.49 -4.62 18.61
C PHE A 126 5.42 -4.88 19.80
N ASP A 127 5.79 -3.81 20.51
CA ASP A 127 6.53 -3.87 21.78
C ASP A 127 5.54 -3.85 22.96
N VAL A 128 4.67 -4.85 23.01
CA VAL A 128 3.64 -5.04 24.05
C VAL A 128 3.49 -6.53 24.42
N PRO A 129 2.97 -6.84 25.61
CA PRO A 129 2.59 -8.20 25.97
C PRO A 129 1.63 -8.85 24.95
N GLU A 130 1.77 -10.16 24.71
CA GLU A 130 1.03 -10.89 23.64
C GLU A 130 -0.49 -10.76 23.74
N ASP A 131 -1.02 -10.68 24.97
CA ASP A 131 -2.46 -10.52 25.26
C ASP A 131 -3.03 -9.20 24.76
N GLN A 132 -2.19 -8.18 24.58
CA GLN A 132 -2.61 -6.86 24.12
C GLN A 132 -2.45 -6.66 22.61
N VAL A 133 -1.65 -7.50 21.95
CA VAL A 133 -1.26 -7.31 20.53
C VAL A 133 -2.48 -7.18 19.62
N ASP A 134 -3.52 -7.99 19.82
CA ASP A 134 -4.74 -7.96 18.99
C ASP A 134 -5.51 -6.64 19.13
N ALA A 135 -5.58 -6.09 20.35
CA ALA A 135 -6.23 -4.81 20.60
C ALA A 135 -5.45 -3.65 19.96
N TYR A 136 -4.12 -3.69 20.01
CA TYR A 136 -3.25 -2.71 19.36
C TYR A 136 -3.32 -2.82 17.83
N TRP A 137 -3.33 -4.04 17.29
CA TRP A 137 -3.53 -4.31 15.86
C TRP A 137 -4.84 -3.71 15.34
N LYS A 138 -5.96 -3.98 16.02
CA LYS A 138 -7.28 -3.40 15.70
C LYS A 138 -7.26 -1.88 15.68
N ASN A 139 -6.63 -1.24 16.65
CA ASN A 139 -6.58 0.23 16.70
C ASN A 139 -5.63 0.81 15.65
N LEU A 140 -4.55 0.10 15.34
CA LEU A 140 -3.59 0.47 14.29
C LEU A 140 -4.25 0.42 12.91
N THR A 141 -4.93 -0.67 12.55
CA THR A 141 -5.57 -0.84 11.24
C THR A 141 -6.64 0.22 10.98
N ASN A 142 -7.45 0.54 12.00
CA ASN A 142 -8.43 1.63 11.93
C ASN A 142 -7.77 3.01 11.74
N SER A 143 -6.66 3.27 12.43
CA SER A 143 -5.95 4.55 12.28
C SER A 143 -5.29 4.70 10.90
N LEU A 144 -4.69 3.62 10.39
CA LEU A 144 -4.09 3.59 9.05
C LEU A 144 -5.14 3.71 7.95
N SER A 145 -6.30 3.09 8.12
CA SER A 145 -7.44 3.23 7.20
C SER A 145 -7.83 4.70 7.02
N GLY A 146 -7.96 5.45 8.12
CA GLY A 146 -8.23 6.88 8.09
C GLY A 146 -7.09 7.72 7.49
N LEU A 147 -5.83 7.34 7.74
CA LEU A 147 -4.66 8.08 7.23
C LEU A 147 -4.49 7.94 5.71
N PHE A 148 -4.69 6.74 5.17
CA PHE A 148 -4.49 6.43 3.75
C PHE A 148 -5.77 6.38 2.92
N CYS A 149 -6.94 6.60 3.53
CA CYS A 149 -8.25 6.51 2.88
C CYS A 149 -8.45 5.17 2.16
N ALA A 150 -8.11 4.08 2.85
CA ALA A 150 -8.13 2.72 2.32
C ALA A 150 -8.86 1.77 3.29
N SER A 151 -9.30 0.63 2.81
CA SER A 151 -10.11 -0.33 3.57
C SER A 151 -9.30 -1.22 4.53
N ILE A 152 -8.18 -0.71 5.06
CA ILE A 152 -7.26 -1.42 5.98
C ILE A 152 -7.98 -1.88 7.26
N ASN A 153 -9.06 -1.21 7.65
CA ASN A 153 -9.91 -1.57 8.78
C ASN A 153 -10.50 -2.99 8.66
N PHE A 154 -10.64 -3.57 7.46
CA PHE A 154 -11.05 -4.97 7.32
C PHE A 154 -10.06 -5.96 7.96
N LEU A 155 -8.79 -5.58 8.08
CA LEU A 155 -7.77 -6.39 8.77
C LEU A 155 -7.97 -6.45 10.29
N GLU A 156 -8.89 -5.68 10.86
CA GLU A 156 -9.29 -5.80 12.27
C GLU A 156 -9.84 -7.19 12.60
N SER A 157 -10.58 -7.80 11.67
CA SER A 157 -11.24 -9.08 11.92
C SER A 157 -10.21 -10.20 12.07
N SER A 158 -10.39 -11.06 13.07
CA SER A 158 -9.57 -12.25 13.29
C SER A 158 -9.57 -13.22 12.11
N THR A 159 -10.53 -13.08 11.20
CA THR A 159 -10.61 -13.83 9.94
C THR A 159 -9.63 -13.37 8.87
N MET A 160 -9.05 -12.17 8.99
CA MET A 160 -8.27 -11.49 7.94
C MET A 160 -6.78 -11.30 8.28
N TYR A 161 -6.37 -11.56 9.53
CA TYR A 161 -4.96 -11.53 9.92
C TYR A 161 -4.47 -12.89 10.42
N SER A 162 -3.16 -13.09 10.37
CA SER A 162 -2.46 -14.28 10.86
C SER A 162 -1.24 -13.88 11.68
N ALA A 163 -0.72 -14.83 12.47
CA ALA A 163 0.48 -14.66 13.28
C ALA A 163 1.52 -15.70 12.86
N PRO A 164 2.33 -15.42 11.82
CA PRO A 164 3.43 -16.31 11.42
C PRO A 164 4.45 -16.44 12.55
N LYS A 165 5.08 -17.61 12.69
CA LYS A 165 6.01 -17.88 13.79
C LYS A 165 7.47 -17.87 13.39
N TRP A 166 7.80 -18.28 12.16
CA TRP A 166 9.20 -18.45 11.78
C TRP A 166 9.51 -18.20 10.30
N SER A 167 8.66 -18.59 9.34
CA SER A 167 9.03 -18.52 7.92
C SER A 167 8.98 -17.10 7.38
N PHE A 168 7.94 -16.34 7.74
CA PHE A 168 7.83 -14.94 7.36
C PHE A 168 8.83 -14.08 8.13
N ARG A 169 8.80 -14.10 9.47
CA ARG A 169 9.80 -13.46 10.34
C ARG A 169 9.90 -14.21 11.67
N ILE A 170 11.08 -14.20 12.27
CA ILE A 170 11.32 -14.83 13.59
C ILE A 170 11.03 -13.78 14.67
N THR A 171 9.75 -13.63 15.01
CA THR A 171 9.35 -12.77 16.14
C THR A 171 8.10 -13.36 16.81
N PRO A 172 8.28 -14.23 17.83
CA PRO A 172 7.16 -14.96 18.40
C PRO A 172 6.17 -14.00 19.08
N GLY A 173 4.88 -14.22 18.81
CA GLY A 173 3.75 -13.63 19.54
C GLY A 173 3.39 -12.17 19.22
N SER A 174 4.38 -11.33 18.96
CA SER A 174 4.22 -9.88 18.76
C SER A 174 3.95 -9.45 17.31
N LEU A 175 4.01 -10.38 16.35
CA LEU A 175 3.82 -10.11 14.93
C LEU A 175 2.37 -10.37 14.51
N ARG A 176 1.83 -9.45 13.72
CA ARG A 176 0.58 -9.63 12.97
C ARG A 176 0.81 -9.36 11.50
N TYR A 177 0.25 -10.21 10.64
CA TYR A 177 0.33 -10.15 9.19
C TYR A 177 -1.07 -10.22 8.59
N GLY A 178 -1.40 -9.29 7.70
CA GLY A 178 -2.69 -9.24 7.02
C GLY A 178 -2.54 -8.74 5.58
N THR A 179 -3.41 -9.24 4.69
CA THR A 179 -3.40 -8.87 3.28
C THR A 179 -4.82 -8.65 2.77
N LEU A 180 -5.02 -7.65 1.92
CA LEU A 180 -6.26 -7.38 1.20
C LEU A 180 -5.98 -7.36 -0.30
N PRO A 181 -5.97 -8.53 -0.98
CA PRO A 181 -5.64 -8.60 -2.41
C PRO A 181 -6.63 -7.85 -3.31
N ARG A 182 -7.85 -7.60 -2.83
CA ARG A 182 -8.93 -6.90 -3.56
C ARG A 182 -8.94 -5.40 -3.36
N GLU A 183 -8.13 -4.87 -2.46
CA GLU A 183 -8.08 -3.42 -2.25
C GLU A 183 -7.56 -2.76 -3.53
N ALA A 184 -8.41 -1.98 -4.18
CA ALA A 184 -8.01 -1.23 -5.36
C ALA A 184 -7.05 -0.11 -4.95
N VAL A 185 -5.89 -0.06 -5.59
CA VAL A 185 -4.95 1.05 -5.39
C VAL A 185 -5.39 2.22 -6.27
N CYS A 186 -5.88 3.27 -5.62
CA CYS A 186 -6.44 4.45 -6.25
C CYS A 186 -5.45 5.61 -6.22
N THR A 187 -5.57 6.56 -7.16
CA THR A 187 -4.71 7.77 -7.22
C THR A 187 -4.76 8.62 -5.94
N GLU A 188 -5.85 8.46 -5.21
CA GLU A 188 -6.18 9.05 -3.93
C GLU A 188 -5.23 8.56 -2.84
N ASN A 189 -4.74 7.32 -2.88
CA ASN A 189 -3.81 6.76 -1.89
C ASN A 189 -2.41 7.38 -2.00
N LEU A 190 -2.00 7.84 -3.18
CA LEU A 190 -0.71 8.53 -3.36
C LEU A 190 -0.70 9.89 -2.66
N THR A 191 -1.84 10.56 -2.55
CA THR A 191 -1.93 11.89 -1.93
C THR A 191 -1.56 11.90 -0.43
N PRO A 192 -2.11 11.05 0.45
CA PRO A 192 -1.67 10.95 1.84
C PRO A 192 -0.23 10.45 1.96
N TRP A 193 0.23 9.56 1.08
CA TRP A 193 1.63 9.12 1.06
C TRP A 193 2.59 10.28 0.77
N LEU A 194 2.30 11.11 -0.23
CA LEU A 194 3.07 12.32 -0.54
C LEU A 194 2.99 13.39 0.56
N LYS A 195 1.88 13.46 1.31
CA LYS A 195 1.73 14.39 2.44
C LYS A 195 2.68 14.10 3.60
N LEU A 196 3.22 12.88 3.69
CA LEU A 196 4.26 12.53 4.66
C LEU A 196 5.64 13.07 4.25
N LEU A 197 5.86 13.42 2.98
CA LEU A 197 7.14 14.00 2.58
C LEU A 197 7.18 15.50 2.91
N PRO A 198 8.31 16.04 3.43
CA PRO A 198 8.44 17.47 3.76
C PRO A 198 8.12 18.40 2.59
N CYS A 199 8.63 18.07 1.38
CA CYS A 199 8.42 18.84 0.16
C CYS A 199 7.23 18.40 -0.71
N ARG A 200 6.48 17.37 -0.29
CA ARG A 200 5.32 16.81 -1.01
C ARG A 200 5.61 16.58 -2.49
N ASP A 201 4.75 17.02 -3.41
CA ASP A 201 4.90 16.93 -4.87
C ASP A 201 5.38 18.24 -5.51
N LYS A 202 5.99 19.14 -4.74
CA LYS A 202 6.31 20.51 -5.19
C LYS A 202 7.77 20.75 -5.53
N ALA A 203 8.69 20.06 -4.87
CA ALA A 203 10.13 20.23 -5.05
C ALA A 203 10.87 18.91 -4.86
N GLY A 204 12.13 18.86 -5.28
CA GLY A 204 12.96 17.66 -5.18
C GLY A 204 12.52 16.54 -6.12
N LEU A 205 12.91 15.31 -5.79
CA LEU A 205 12.59 14.13 -6.61
C LEU A 205 11.10 13.81 -6.61
N ALA A 206 10.40 14.15 -5.53
CA ALA A 206 8.97 13.91 -5.40
C ALA A 206 8.13 14.76 -6.39
N ALA A 207 8.71 15.81 -7.00
CA ALA A 207 8.06 16.57 -8.06
C ALA A 207 7.80 15.75 -9.35
N LEU A 208 8.54 14.65 -9.56
CA LEU A 208 8.33 13.71 -10.66
C LEU A 208 7.11 12.80 -10.47
N LEU A 209 6.55 12.75 -9.24
CA LEU A 209 5.50 11.80 -8.87
C LEU A 209 4.11 12.24 -9.33
N ASP A 210 3.97 12.44 -10.64
CA ASP A 210 2.70 12.79 -11.27
C ASP A 210 1.77 11.57 -11.37
N ARG A 211 0.53 11.73 -10.90
CA ARG A 211 -0.44 10.62 -10.77
C ARG A 211 -0.69 9.90 -12.11
N PRO A 212 -1.01 10.59 -13.23
CA PRO A 212 -1.21 9.92 -14.51
C PRO A 212 -0.01 9.11 -14.98
N SER A 213 1.22 9.59 -14.75
CA SER A 213 2.44 8.92 -15.18
C SER A 213 2.68 7.63 -14.39
N ILE A 214 2.51 7.66 -13.06
CA ILE A 214 2.70 6.49 -12.19
C ILE A 214 1.65 5.41 -12.47
N TYR A 215 0.37 5.79 -12.55
CA TYR A 215 -0.73 4.83 -12.67
C TYR A 215 -0.93 4.29 -14.10
N LYS A 216 -0.22 4.84 -15.10
CA LYS A 216 -0.07 4.22 -16.43
C LYS A 216 0.98 3.10 -16.45
N GLY A 217 1.77 2.95 -15.38
CA GLY A 217 2.78 1.91 -15.29
C GLY A 217 2.22 0.50 -15.27
N PHE A 218 3.05 -0.47 -15.68
CA PHE A 218 2.71 -1.90 -15.64
C PHE A 218 2.73 -2.48 -14.22
N TYR A 219 3.49 -1.84 -13.34
CA TYR A 219 3.60 -2.18 -11.94
C TYR A 219 3.88 -0.90 -11.16
N HIS A 220 3.20 -0.72 -10.04
CA HIS A 220 3.62 0.26 -9.05
C HIS A 220 3.35 -0.24 -7.64
N SER A 221 4.28 0.05 -6.74
CA SER A 221 4.18 -0.30 -5.32
C SER A 221 4.62 0.87 -4.45
N GLN A 222 3.67 1.38 -3.67
CA GLN A 222 3.93 2.35 -2.62
C GLN A 222 4.17 1.58 -1.33
N ARG A 223 5.34 1.71 -0.74
CA ARG A 223 5.72 1.04 0.50
C ARG A 223 6.07 2.09 1.55
N LEU A 224 5.68 1.80 2.78
CA LEU A 224 6.01 2.57 3.97
C LEU A 224 6.56 1.59 5.00
N TYR A 225 7.83 1.75 5.34
CA TYR A 225 8.54 0.91 6.28
C TYR A 225 9.02 1.74 7.46
N LEU A 226 8.71 1.27 8.66
CA LEU A 226 8.94 1.96 9.91
C LEU A 226 9.74 1.09 10.84
N THR A 227 10.77 1.66 11.45
CA THR A 227 11.53 1.04 12.52
C THR A 227 11.64 2.00 13.69
N SER A 228 11.46 1.46 14.91
CA SER A 228 11.55 2.19 16.16
C SER A 228 12.43 1.41 17.12
N ASN A 229 13.62 1.94 17.39
CA ASN A 229 14.60 1.32 18.27
C ASN A 229 14.40 1.81 19.71
N ALA A 230 13.29 1.43 20.35
CA ALA A 230 13.00 1.83 21.72
C ALA A 230 13.66 0.93 22.80
N SER A 231 14.20 -0.24 22.41
CA SER A 231 14.42 -1.36 23.35
C SER A 231 15.81 -2.02 23.31
N VAL A 232 16.89 -1.30 22.97
CA VAL A 232 18.27 -1.83 23.12
C VAL A 232 19.07 -0.94 24.08
N PRO A 233 19.47 -1.44 25.27
CA PRO A 233 20.40 -0.75 26.13
C PRO A 233 21.84 -1.09 25.73
N ALA A 234 22.39 -0.39 24.73
CA ALA A 234 23.82 -0.10 24.53
C ALA A 234 24.07 0.55 23.15
N GLU A 235 24.61 1.76 23.15
CA GLU A 235 25.43 2.38 22.08
C GLU A 235 24.83 2.71 20.70
N THR A 236 23.53 2.49 20.43
CA THR A 236 22.89 3.03 19.21
C THR A 236 21.72 3.95 19.54
N VAL A 237 21.75 5.14 18.92
CA VAL A 237 20.76 6.22 19.08
C VAL A 237 19.34 5.69 18.82
N SER A 238 18.46 5.84 19.80
CA SER A 238 17.09 5.28 19.79
C SER A 238 16.11 6.15 18.97
N GLY A 239 16.25 6.19 17.65
CA GLY A 239 15.38 6.99 16.77
C GLY A 239 14.15 6.26 16.22
N ILE A 240 13.25 7.03 15.59
CA ILE A 240 12.22 6.52 14.66
C ILE A 240 12.74 6.76 13.25
N SER A 241 12.81 5.72 12.43
CA SER A 241 13.17 5.80 11.02
C SER A 241 11.96 5.45 10.17
N LEU A 242 11.66 6.32 9.20
CA LEU A 242 10.59 6.16 8.22
C LEU A 242 11.20 6.10 6.82
N GLU A 243 10.98 4.97 6.16
CA GLU A 243 11.30 4.75 4.76
C GLU A 243 10.02 4.76 3.94
N GLN A 244 10.01 5.61 2.93
CA GLN A 244 8.93 5.69 1.96
C GLN A 244 9.51 5.35 0.60
N THR A 245 9.09 4.22 0.03
CA THR A 245 9.55 3.81 -1.29
C THR A 245 8.40 3.74 -2.29
N LEU A 246 8.67 4.15 -3.52
CA LEU A 246 7.75 4.02 -4.64
C LEU A 246 8.48 3.36 -5.79
N THR A 247 8.14 2.12 -6.06
CA THR A 247 8.73 1.32 -7.15
C THR A 247 7.75 1.29 -8.30
N VAL A 248 8.16 1.74 -9.49
CA VAL A 248 7.29 1.83 -10.68
C VAL A 248 7.99 1.24 -11.89
N VAL A 249 7.27 0.48 -12.70
CA VAL A 249 7.74 -0.01 -13.99
C VAL A 249 6.95 0.68 -15.09
N LEU A 250 7.64 1.51 -15.87
CA LEU A 250 7.06 2.39 -16.89
C LEU A 250 7.55 1.96 -18.27
N GLN A 251 6.70 2.11 -19.28
CA GLN A 251 7.11 1.95 -20.67
C GLN A 251 7.34 3.34 -21.28
N PRO A 252 8.54 3.64 -21.80
CA PRO A 252 8.79 4.90 -22.49
C PRO A 252 7.89 5.05 -23.72
N ASN A 253 7.41 6.27 -23.95
CA ASN A 253 6.68 6.61 -25.17
C ASN A 253 7.67 6.68 -26.33
N SER A 254 7.64 5.69 -27.23
CA SER A 254 8.40 5.79 -28.49
C SER A 254 7.69 6.78 -29.42
N PRO A 255 8.34 7.87 -29.87
CA PRO A 255 7.73 8.80 -30.81
C PRO A 255 7.76 8.20 -32.24
N SER A 256 6.97 7.14 -32.49
CA SER A 256 6.65 6.62 -33.85
C SER A 256 5.78 5.35 -33.86
N SER A 257 4.63 5.29 -33.15
CA SER A 257 3.66 4.18 -33.35
C SER A 257 2.58 4.48 -34.41
N SER A 258 2.87 5.37 -35.38
CA SER A 258 1.95 5.66 -36.50
C SER A 258 2.44 5.13 -37.86
N SER A 259 3.50 4.33 -37.91
CA SER A 259 3.88 3.60 -39.13
C SER A 259 4.43 2.23 -38.77
N ILE A 260 3.59 1.21 -38.90
CA ILE A 260 3.98 -0.20 -38.92
C ILE A 260 4.82 -0.40 -40.20
N HIS A 261 6.12 -0.17 -40.10
CA HIS A 261 7.11 -0.75 -40.99
C HIS A 261 7.92 -1.73 -40.15
N SER A 262 7.76 -3.01 -40.51
CA SER A 262 8.21 -4.22 -39.81
C SER A 262 9.73 -4.43 -39.83
N GLY A 263 10.52 -3.37 -39.69
CA GLY A 263 11.99 -3.38 -39.77
C GLY A 263 12.75 -2.74 -38.60
N GLU A 264 12.12 -1.89 -37.78
CA GLU A 264 12.78 -1.22 -36.63
C GLU A 264 12.58 -1.96 -35.29
N SER A 265 12.19 -3.24 -35.34
CA SER A 265 11.50 -3.92 -34.24
C SER A 265 12.34 -4.31 -33.03
N ASN A 266 13.64 -3.96 -32.93
CA ASN A 266 14.56 -4.53 -31.92
C ASN A 266 15.30 -3.53 -31.04
N PHE A 267 15.15 -2.21 -31.24
CA PHE A 267 15.81 -1.22 -30.39
C PHE A 267 15.14 -1.07 -29.03
N GLN A 268 15.96 -0.89 -27.99
CA GLN A 268 15.50 -0.40 -26.71
C GLN A 268 15.02 1.06 -26.88
N PRO A 269 13.86 1.44 -26.34
CA PRO A 269 13.34 2.78 -26.52
C PRO A 269 14.24 3.79 -25.81
N SER A 270 14.54 4.89 -26.50
CA SER A 270 15.23 6.03 -25.88
C SER A 270 14.26 6.78 -24.98
N TRP A 271 14.74 7.28 -23.85
CA TRP A 271 13.89 7.92 -22.85
C TRP A 271 14.60 9.06 -22.13
N SER A 272 13.81 9.97 -21.60
CA SER A 272 14.20 11.03 -20.66
C SER A 272 13.22 11.08 -19.48
N LEU A 273 13.63 11.69 -18.37
CA LEU A 273 12.76 11.95 -17.21
C LEU A 273 11.48 12.67 -17.64
N SER A 274 11.61 13.69 -18.48
CA SER A 274 10.47 14.41 -19.04
C SER A 274 9.54 13.55 -19.89
N SER A 275 10.07 12.59 -20.66
CA SER A 275 9.26 11.70 -21.49
C SER A 275 8.47 10.66 -20.69
N ILE A 276 9.03 10.18 -19.58
CA ILE A 276 8.47 9.11 -18.74
C ILE A 276 7.50 9.69 -17.71
N PHE A 277 7.92 10.76 -17.02
CA PHE A 277 7.15 11.34 -15.91
C PHE A 277 6.32 12.57 -16.32
N GLY A 278 6.58 13.15 -17.49
CA GLY A 278 5.93 14.38 -17.96
C GLY A 278 6.49 15.66 -17.32
N ARG A 279 7.54 15.55 -16.50
CA ARG A 279 8.12 16.65 -15.72
C ARG A 279 9.65 16.54 -15.67
N LYS A 280 10.31 17.68 -15.45
CA LYS A 280 11.75 17.78 -15.18
C LYS A 280 11.98 18.13 -13.72
N ILE A 281 13.18 17.90 -13.20
CA ILE A 281 13.52 18.26 -11.82
C ILE A 281 14.12 19.67 -11.81
N SER A 282 13.42 20.62 -11.22
CA SER A 282 13.84 22.04 -11.18
C SER A 282 14.77 22.39 -10.01
N GLY A 283 15.18 21.42 -9.21
CA GLY A 283 16.10 21.60 -8.08
C GLY A 283 15.77 20.70 -6.88
N LYS A 284 16.70 20.68 -5.92
CA LYS A 284 16.60 19.89 -4.68
C LYS A 284 15.52 20.45 -3.74
N CYS A 285 14.87 19.58 -2.97
CA CYS A 285 14.06 20.01 -1.82
C CYS A 285 14.93 20.77 -0.81
N VAL A 286 14.64 22.05 -0.55
CA VAL A 286 15.45 22.96 0.29
C VAL A 286 15.81 22.37 1.66
N ILE A 287 14.95 21.48 2.16
CA ILE A 287 15.03 20.91 3.50
C ILE A 287 15.71 19.52 3.51
N ALA A 288 15.86 18.88 2.35
CA ALA A 288 16.57 17.60 2.25
C ALA A 288 18.06 17.80 2.53
N GLN A 289 18.70 16.83 3.18
CA GLN A 289 20.15 16.79 3.34
C GLN A 289 20.85 16.36 2.05
N SER A 290 20.31 15.38 1.34
CA SER A 290 20.79 14.93 0.02
C SER A 290 19.64 14.69 -0.96
N SER A 291 19.91 14.91 -2.24
CA SER A 291 18.98 14.61 -3.34
C SER A 291 19.79 14.11 -4.54
N ILE A 292 19.68 12.80 -4.84
CA ILE A 292 20.56 12.10 -5.80
C ILE A 292 19.74 11.24 -6.76
N VAL A 293 20.09 11.26 -8.05
CA VAL A 293 19.56 10.33 -9.05
C VAL A 293 20.66 9.35 -9.43
N TYR A 294 20.36 8.05 -9.38
CA TYR A 294 21.21 6.95 -9.80
C TYR A 294 20.65 6.30 -11.06
N LEU A 295 21.50 6.01 -12.04
CA LEU A 295 21.21 5.16 -13.19
C LEU A 295 22.02 3.87 -13.05
N GLN A 296 21.35 2.73 -12.92
CA GLN A 296 21.97 1.42 -12.83
C GLN A 296 21.96 0.74 -14.19
N LEU A 297 23.14 0.36 -14.68
CA LEU A 297 23.31 -0.46 -15.88
C LEU A 297 23.99 -1.78 -15.51
N GLU A 298 23.43 -2.91 -15.94
CA GLU A 298 24.03 -4.23 -15.72
C GLU A 298 25.23 -4.41 -16.65
N LYS A 299 26.34 -5.02 -16.16
CA LYS A 299 27.54 -5.17 -16.99
C LYS A 299 27.35 -6.14 -18.17
N SER A 300 26.33 -6.99 -18.13
CA SER A 300 25.88 -7.82 -19.25
C SER A 300 25.59 -7.00 -20.52
N ILE A 301 25.14 -5.76 -20.36
CA ILE A 301 24.90 -4.79 -21.45
C ILE A 301 26.23 -4.42 -22.15
N PHE A 302 27.36 -4.45 -21.44
CA PHE A 302 28.69 -4.14 -22.02
C PHE A 302 29.40 -5.36 -22.61
N SER A 303 29.05 -6.59 -22.18
CA SER A 303 29.78 -7.80 -22.60
C SER A 303 29.47 -8.28 -24.03
N GLU A 304 28.27 -8.04 -24.56
CA GLU A 304 27.93 -8.41 -25.95
C GLU A 304 28.72 -7.62 -27.02
N GLN A 305 29.47 -6.59 -26.61
CA GLN A 305 30.25 -5.76 -27.52
C GLN A 305 31.63 -6.36 -27.85
N LYS A 306 32.19 -7.19 -26.96
CA LYS A 306 33.57 -7.69 -27.13
C LYS A 306 33.67 -8.73 -28.26
N ASP A 307 32.61 -9.50 -28.50
CA ASP A 307 32.59 -10.55 -29.52
C ASP A 307 32.44 -10.01 -30.96
N ASN A 308 32.09 -8.73 -31.15
CA ASN A 308 31.92 -8.13 -32.47
C ASN A 308 33.08 -7.23 -32.91
N MET A 309 34.10 -7.02 -32.06
CA MET A 309 35.19 -6.05 -32.33
C MET A 309 36.60 -6.67 -32.36
N ASP A 310 36.72 -8.00 -32.37
CA ASP A 310 37.97 -8.69 -32.68
C ASP A 310 38.11 -8.90 -34.20
N ASN A 311 38.46 -7.81 -34.90
CA ASN A 311 39.11 -7.85 -36.22
C ASN A 311 39.89 -6.55 -36.42
N GLY A 312 41.04 -6.43 -35.75
CA GLY A 312 42.00 -5.36 -36.02
C GLY A 312 43.16 -5.36 -35.01
N PRO A 313 44.43 -5.49 -35.44
CA PRO A 313 45.55 -5.55 -34.51
C PRO A 313 45.96 -4.15 -34.05
N ASN A 314 46.25 -4.06 -32.75
CA ASN A 314 47.05 -3.03 -32.08
C ASN A 314 46.57 -1.57 -32.16
N SER A 315 45.95 -1.10 -31.06
CA SER A 315 46.25 0.24 -30.55
C SER A 315 46.27 0.23 -29.01
N LEU A 316 47.43 0.56 -28.45
CA LEU A 316 47.55 1.04 -27.08
C LEU A 316 46.85 2.41 -26.99
N ALA A 317 45.84 2.54 -26.13
CA ALA A 317 45.33 3.81 -25.61
C ALA A 317 44.71 3.53 -24.23
N SER A 318 45.33 3.96 -23.12
CA SER A 318 45.15 5.29 -22.54
C SER A 318 43.70 5.58 -22.17
N GLU A 319 43.45 5.60 -20.86
CA GLU A 319 42.37 6.27 -20.11
C GLU A 319 41.31 7.03 -20.94
N GLY A 320 40.06 6.57 -20.85
CA GLY A 320 38.90 7.26 -21.42
C GLY A 320 37.74 6.31 -21.69
N PHE A 321 36.97 5.97 -20.65
CA PHE A 321 35.81 5.06 -20.69
C PHE A 321 34.57 5.64 -21.44
N ALA A 322 34.77 6.57 -22.39
CA ALA A 322 33.71 7.35 -23.04
C ALA A 322 33.60 7.17 -24.57
N GLY A 323 34.47 6.38 -25.20
CA GLY A 323 34.53 6.28 -26.66
C GLY A 323 33.68 5.20 -27.33
N GLY A 324 33.10 4.26 -26.58
CA GLY A 324 32.55 3.03 -27.15
C GLY A 324 31.25 2.51 -26.52
N SER A 325 30.55 3.23 -25.66
CA SER A 325 29.32 2.71 -25.05
C SER A 325 28.19 2.58 -26.06
N GLY A 326 27.47 1.45 -26.04
CA GLY A 326 26.27 1.20 -26.87
C GLY A 326 25.08 2.14 -26.59
N PHE A 327 25.26 3.11 -25.70
CA PHE A 327 24.31 4.13 -25.33
C PHE A 327 25.01 5.49 -25.19
N GLU A 328 24.20 6.54 -25.19
CA GLU A 328 24.58 7.92 -24.93
C GLU A 328 23.67 8.49 -23.84
N MET A 329 24.28 9.06 -22.81
CA MET A 329 23.56 9.76 -21.73
C MET A 329 23.40 11.23 -22.10
N SER A 330 22.30 11.85 -21.68
CA SER A 330 22.08 13.29 -21.92
C SER A 330 23.02 14.19 -21.10
N LEU A 331 23.59 13.66 -20.02
CA LEU A 331 24.40 14.38 -19.03
C LEU A 331 25.55 13.49 -18.57
N ASP A 332 26.68 14.12 -18.22
CA ASP A 332 27.82 13.43 -17.64
C ASP A 332 27.58 13.11 -16.15
N PRO A 333 27.95 11.91 -15.69
CA PRO A 333 27.75 11.49 -14.31
C PRO A 333 28.70 12.22 -13.36
N ASP A 334 28.19 12.58 -12.18
CA ASP A 334 29.01 13.19 -11.12
C ASP A 334 29.80 12.14 -10.34
N ILE A 335 29.22 10.94 -10.20
CA ILE A 335 29.79 9.81 -9.48
C ILE A 335 29.58 8.56 -10.32
N VAL A 336 30.60 7.72 -10.40
CA VAL A 336 30.49 6.37 -10.97
C VAL A 336 30.89 5.38 -9.89
N ILE A 337 30.00 4.43 -9.58
CA ILE A 337 30.23 3.38 -8.59
C ILE A 337 30.11 2.04 -9.32
N GLU A 338 31.16 1.23 -9.24
CA GLU A 338 31.12 -0.13 -9.74
C GLU A 338 30.82 -1.11 -8.62
N GLU A 339 29.99 -2.10 -8.95
CA GLU A 339 29.81 -3.28 -8.13
C GLU A 339 31.04 -4.18 -8.24
N GLU A 340 31.59 -4.56 -7.07
CA GLU A 340 32.74 -5.42 -6.93
C GLU A 340 32.36 -6.85 -7.33
N ASN A 341 33.12 -7.40 -8.28
CA ASN A 341 33.00 -8.80 -8.68
C ASN A 341 33.58 -9.69 -7.59
N GLN A 342 32.83 -9.96 -6.53
CA GLN A 342 33.09 -11.18 -5.77
C GLN A 342 32.78 -12.35 -6.70
N SER A 343 33.77 -13.21 -6.89
CA SER A 343 34.00 -14.16 -7.99
C SER A 343 32.95 -15.27 -8.20
N GLN A 344 31.67 -15.03 -7.87
CA GLN A 344 30.59 -16.02 -7.93
C GLN A 344 29.24 -15.46 -8.46
N HIS A 345 29.12 -14.14 -8.68
CA HIS A 345 27.88 -13.53 -9.20
C HIS A 345 28.10 -12.86 -10.57
N LYS A 346 27.36 -13.33 -11.60
CA LYS A 346 27.51 -12.94 -13.01
C LYS A 346 26.97 -11.55 -13.37
N GLY A 347 26.59 -10.71 -12.42
CA GLY A 347 26.17 -9.36 -12.76
C GLY A 347 26.77 -8.37 -11.79
N SER A 348 27.95 -7.87 -12.15
CA SER A 348 28.31 -6.53 -11.71
C SER A 348 27.40 -5.54 -12.40
N SER A 349 26.93 -4.55 -11.66
CA SER A 349 26.28 -3.37 -12.19
C SER A 349 27.18 -2.14 -12.03
N VAL A 350 26.94 -1.13 -12.86
CA VAL A 350 27.58 0.19 -12.76
C VAL A 350 26.48 1.19 -12.45
N LEU A 351 26.70 1.99 -11.41
CA LEU A 351 25.80 3.04 -10.96
C LEU A 351 26.39 4.40 -11.31
N TYR A 352 25.64 5.17 -12.08
CA TYR A 352 25.94 6.55 -12.43
C TYR A 352 25.09 7.49 -11.57
N GLY A 353 25.72 8.27 -10.70
CA GLY A 353 25.08 9.19 -9.77
C GLY A 353 25.12 10.65 -10.26
N PHE A 354 24.02 11.37 -10.05
CA PHE A 354 23.83 12.78 -10.40
C PHE A 354 23.28 13.56 -9.20
N TRP A 355 23.96 14.61 -8.78
CA TRP A 355 23.53 15.46 -7.67
C TRP A 355 22.50 16.48 -8.14
N VAL A 356 21.30 16.43 -7.57
CA VAL A 356 20.20 17.35 -7.94
C VAL A 356 20.51 18.80 -7.54
N GLU A 357 21.40 19.01 -6.57
CA GLU A 357 21.83 20.32 -6.06
C GLU A 357 22.44 21.25 -7.10
N LYS A 358 23.00 20.69 -8.18
CA LYS A 358 23.63 21.47 -9.26
C LYS A 358 22.60 22.14 -10.19
N TYR A 359 21.34 21.72 -10.11
CA TYR A 359 20.29 22.10 -11.05
C TYR A 359 19.28 23.06 -10.39
N ASN A 360 18.72 23.95 -11.20
CA ASN A 360 17.77 24.96 -10.77
C ASN A 360 16.65 25.14 -11.82
N GLU A 361 15.74 26.09 -11.62
CA GLU A 361 14.63 26.32 -12.56
C GLU A 361 15.10 26.74 -13.97
N SER A 362 16.26 27.38 -14.10
CA SER A 362 16.82 27.81 -15.39
C SER A 362 17.52 26.67 -16.14
N GLN A 363 18.08 25.71 -15.42
CA GLN A 363 18.74 24.51 -15.94
C GLN A 363 18.22 23.30 -15.18
N PRO A 364 17.00 22.81 -15.51
CA PRO A 364 16.41 21.68 -14.83
C PRO A 364 17.09 20.38 -15.25
N LEU A 365 17.19 19.43 -14.32
CA LEU A 365 17.72 18.09 -14.55
C LEU A 365 16.71 17.27 -15.37
N ASP A 366 17.14 16.84 -16.55
CA ASP A 366 16.42 15.94 -17.44
C ASP A 366 17.37 14.84 -17.93
N LEU A 367 17.56 13.84 -17.07
CA LEU A 367 18.38 12.67 -17.39
C LEU A 367 17.66 11.83 -18.45
N GLY A 368 18.40 11.46 -19.49
CA GLY A 368 17.92 10.58 -20.54
C GLY A 368 19.00 9.67 -21.07
N LEU A 369 18.55 8.54 -21.62
CA LEU A 369 19.37 7.49 -22.18
C LEU A 369 18.93 7.23 -23.61
N LYS A 370 19.87 7.34 -24.55
CA LYS A 370 19.67 7.02 -25.97
C LYS A 370 20.48 5.78 -26.33
N TRP A 371 19.84 4.80 -26.94
CA TRP A 371 20.49 3.57 -27.38
C TRP A 371 21.00 3.72 -28.81
N LYS A 372 22.27 3.37 -29.06
CA LYS A 372 22.89 3.43 -30.40
C LYS A 372 22.71 2.11 -31.17
N TYR A 373 22.62 1.00 -30.44
CA TYR A 373 22.52 -0.36 -30.99
C TYR A 373 21.46 -1.15 -30.21
N PRO A 374 20.87 -2.21 -30.80
CA PRO A 374 20.02 -3.13 -30.04
C PRO A 374 20.88 -3.90 -29.04
N VAL A 375 20.41 -3.99 -27.79
CA VAL A 375 21.10 -4.73 -26.72
C VAL A 375 20.13 -5.70 -26.06
N PHE A 376 20.59 -6.91 -25.79
CA PHE A 376 19.84 -7.95 -25.11
C PHE A 376 20.56 -8.39 -23.84
N TRP A 377 19.82 -8.53 -22.76
CA TRP A 377 20.35 -9.03 -21.50
C TRP A 377 19.24 -9.69 -20.69
N SER A 378 19.62 -10.46 -19.68
CA SER A 378 18.70 -11.06 -18.72
C SER A 378 19.01 -10.56 -17.32
N SER A 379 17.98 -10.11 -16.60
CA SER A 379 18.12 -9.75 -15.18
C SER A 379 18.38 -10.99 -14.31
N GLN A 380 19.05 -10.80 -13.18
CA GLN A 380 19.36 -11.89 -12.26
C GLN A 380 18.09 -12.48 -11.64
N GLN A 381 17.92 -13.80 -11.78
CA GLN A 381 16.73 -14.52 -11.30
C GLN A 381 17.02 -15.22 -9.97
N ALA A 382 15.98 -15.38 -9.15
CA ALA A 382 16.05 -16.21 -7.96
C ALA A 382 16.35 -17.68 -8.34
N PRO A 383 16.94 -18.50 -7.44
CA PRO A 383 17.32 -19.88 -7.75
C PRO A 383 16.17 -20.72 -8.33
N LEU A 384 14.96 -20.55 -7.81
CA LEU A 384 13.76 -21.14 -8.37
C LEU A 384 12.73 -20.04 -8.66
N HIS A 385 12.07 -20.15 -9.82
CA HIS A 385 10.88 -19.40 -10.13
C HIS A 385 9.65 -20.10 -9.56
N ALA A 386 8.92 -19.44 -8.68
CA ALA A 386 7.70 -19.96 -8.10
C ALA A 386 6.46 -19.41 -8.82
N SER A 387 5.58 -20.33 -9.22
CA SER A 387 4.29 -20.04 -9.84
C SER A 387 3.19 -20.82 -9.13
N ARG A 388 1.98 -20.30 -9.11
CA ARG A 388 0.86 -20.85 -8.38
C ARG A 388 -0.40 -20.85 -9.24
N PHE A 389 -1.16 -21.94 -9.18
CA PHE A 389 -2.40 -22.10 -9.93
C PHE A 389 -3.41 -22.97 -9.18
N LEU A 390 -4.68 -22.85 -9.59
CA LEU A 390 -5.78 -23.68 -9.10
C LEU A 390 -5.92 -24.92 -9.97
N MET A 391 -6.16 -26.06 -9.31
CA MET A 391 -6.45 -27.34 -9.92
C MET A 391 -7.85 -27.82 -9.49
N GLY A 392 -8.41 -28.75 -10.25
CA GLY A 392 -9.74 -29.30 -10.01
C GLY A 392 -10.85 -28.58 -10.77
N SER A 393 -12.02 -29.22 -10.80
CA SER A 393 -13.21 -28.71 -11.45
C SER A 393 -14.41 -28.83 -10.52
N GLY A 394 -15.37 -27.91 -10.67
CA GLY A 394 -16.58 -27.87 -9.84
C GLY A 394 -16.55 -26.82 -8.74
N ASN A 395 -17.64 -26.79 -7.98
CA ASN A 395 -17.95 -25.74 -7.01
C ASN A 395 -17.78 -26.18 -5.55
N GLU A 396 -17.49 -27.45 -5.29
CA GLU A 396 -17.30 -27.99 -3.94
C GLU A 396 -15.82 -28.15 -3.59
N ARG A 397 -15.06 -28.87 -4.43
CA ARG A 397 -13.64 -29.18 -4.20
C ARG A 397 -12.73 -28.49 -5.19
N GLY A 398 -11.50 -28.22 -4.77
CA GLY A 398 -10.41 -27.74 -5.59
C GLY A 398 -9.07 -28.16 -5.01
N ALA A 399 -7.99 -27.82 -5.70
CA ALA A 399 -6.64 -27.97 -5.19
C ALA A 399 -5.78 -26.75 -5.52
N ILE A 400 -4.85 -26.42 -4.62
CA ILE A 400 -3.85 -25.38 -4.81
C ILE A 400 -2.55 -26.06 -5.19
N ALA A 401 -1.96 -25.66 -6.31
CA ALA A 401 -0.64 -26.10 -6.72
C ALA A 401 0.37 -24.94 -6.68
N ILE A 402 1.55 -25.20 -6.11
CA ILE A 402 2.71 -24.30 -6.17
C ILE A 402 3.80 -25.04 -6.94
N LEU A 403 4.20 -24.50 -8.07
CA LEU A 403 5.22 -25.04 -8.97
C LEU A 403 6.49 -24.18 -8.88
N PHE A 404 7.58 -24.81 -8.52
CA PHE A 404 8.93 -24.29 -8.56
C PHE A 404 9.61 -24.79 -9.83
N LYS A 405 10.15 -23.87 -10.64
CA LYS A 405 10.98 -24.19 -11.81
C LYS A 405 12.39 -23.69 -11.56
N SER A 406 13.37 -24.53 -11.85
CA SER A 406 14.76 -24.12 -11.77
C SER A 406 15.06 -23.03 -12.78
N THR A 407 15.71 -21.98 -12.31
CA THR A 407 16.39 -21.04 -13.19
C THR A 407 17.83 -21.56 -13.23
N ASN A 408 18.42 -21.74 -14.42
CA ASN A 408 19.78 -22.31 -14.60
C ASN A 408 20.90 -21.47 -13.94
N SER A 409 20.57 -20.56 -13.03
CA SER A 409 21.46 -19.79 -12.17
C SER A 409 21.95 -20.56 -10.92
N ALA A 410 21.49 -21.80 -10.71
CA ALA A 410 21.90 -22.64 -9.57
C ALA A 410 23.32 -23.22 -9.67
N ASP A 411 23.98 -23.10 -10.82
CA ASP A 411 25.29 -23.73 -11.08
C ASP A 411 26.51 -23.09 -10.36
N SER A 412 26.33 -22.08 -9.50
CA SER A 412 27.51 -21.39 -8.91
C SER A 412 27.38 -20.91 -7.47
N SER A 413 26.47 -21.45 -6.65
CA SER A 413 26.25 -20.98 -5.27
C SER A 413 26.52 -22.04 -4.18
N SER A 414 27.59 -22.83 -4.31
CA SER A 414 28.12 -23.60 -3.19
C SER A 414 29.60 -23.29 -2.97
N GLY A 415 29.84 -22.15 -2.31
CA GLY A 415 31.12 -21.81 -1.71
C GLY A 415 31.38 -22.64 -0.45
N SER A 416 31.51 -23.95 -0.62
CA SER A 416 32.10 -24.88 0.33
C SER A 416 32.46 -26.14 -0.44
N ARG A 417 33.70 -26.20 -0.92
CA ARG A 417 34.34 -27.46 -1.32
C ARG A 417 34.45 -28.35 -0.09
N HIS A 418 33.42 -29.15 0.13
CA HIS A 418 33.56 -30.53 0.58
C HIS A 418 32.68 -31.37 -0.34
N VAL A 419 33.33 -32.08 -1.27
CA VAL A 419 32.75 -33.19 -2.03
C VAL A 419 32.49 -34.32 -1.03
N SER A 420 31.47 -34.18 -0.18
CA SER A 420 31.07 -35.19 0.82
C SER A 420 29.66 -34.97 1.42
N ASP A 421 28.88 -33.98 0.99
CA ASP A 421 27.47 -33.83 1.39
C ASP A 421 26.70 -33.22 0.22
N GLY A 422 25.53 -33.78 -0.11
CA GLY A 422 24.72 -33.34 -1.25
C GLY A 422 24.36 -31.85 -1.15
N CYS A 423 24.41 -31.13 -2.27
CA CYS A 423 23.98 -29.72 -2.31
C CYS A 423 22.46 -29.66 -2.06
N GLU A 424 22.06 -29.08 -0.93
CA GLU A 424 20.66 -28.85 -0.55
C GLU A 424 20.27 -27.38 -0.73
N LEU A 425 19.22 -27.13 -1.50
CA LEU A 425 18.53 -25.87 -1.66
C LEU A 425 17.38 -25.78 -0.65
N GLN A 426 17.48 -24.81 0.27
CA GLN A 426 16.43 -24.53 1.26
C GLN A 426 15.42 -23.51 0.73
N VAL A 427 14.14 -23.85 0.77
CA VAL A 427 13.01 -23.00 0.35
C VAL A 427 11.96 -22.93 1.47
N ASP A 428 11.70 -21.74 1.97
CA ASP A 428 10.67 -21.50 2.96
C ASP A 428 9.39 -21.00 2.25
N VAL A 429 8.28 -21.70 2.47
CA VAL A 429 6.96 -21.39 1.93
C VAL A 429 6.06 -20.87 3.04
N PHE A 430 5.53 -19.66 2.88
CA PHE A 430 4.52 -19.07 3.74
C PHE A 430 3.25 -18.81 2.95
N GLN A 431 2.16 -19.48 3.32
CA GLN A 431 0.88 -19.36 2.65
C GLN A 431 -0.22 -19.06 3.66
N VAL A 432 -1.04 -18.06 3.34
CA VAL A 432 -2.28 -17.75 4.04
C VAL A 432 -3.46 -18.05 3.11
N VAL A 433 -4.49 -18.68 3.66
CA VAL A 433 -5.75 -18.98 2.96
C VAL A 433 -6.91 -18.41 3.76
N PRO A 434 -7.90 -17.77 3.12
CA PRO A 434 -9.08 -17.26 3.82
C PRO A 434 -9.84 -18.38 4.53
N TRP A 435 -10.62 -18.01 5.56
CA TRP A 435 -11.37 -18.96 6.38
C TRP A 435 -12.37 -19.82 5.59
N TYR A 436 -12.92 -19.29 4.49
CA TYR A 436 -13.86 -19.98 3.62
C TYR A 436 -13.19 -20.98 2.66
N ILE A 437 -11.87 -21.13 2.71
CA ILE A 437 -11.12 -22.16 1.99
C ILE A 437 -10.61 -23.17 3.00
N LYS A 438 -11.17 -24.38 2.98
CA LYS A 438 -10.87 -25.45 3.94
C LYS A 438 -9.80 -26.36 3.37
N VAL A 439 -8.53 -26.05 3.64
CA VAL A 439 -7.39 -26.82 3.11
C VAL A 439 -7.15 -28.09 3.90
N TYR A 440 -7.01 -29.20 3.18
CA TYR A 440 -6.68 -30.52 3.72
C TYR A 440 -5.16 -30.72 3.72
N TYR A 441 -4.48 -30.25 4.75
CA TYR A 441 -3.02 -30.35 4.83
C TYR A 441 -2.47 -31.80 4.85
N HIS A 442 -3.31 -32.79 5.17
CA HIS A 442 -2.96 -34.21 5.09
C HIS A 442 -2.91 -34.74 3.65
N SER A 443 -3.53 -34.04 2.69
CA SER A 443 -3.54 -34.40 1.27
C SER A 443 -2.29 -33.88 0.54
N LEU A 444 -1.28 -33.43 1.27
CA LEU A 444 -0.09 -32.81 0.69
C LEU A 444 0.66 -33.81 -0.18
N GLN A 445 0.81 -33.50 -1.47
CA GLN A 445 1.64 -34.29 -2.38
C GLN A 445 2.76 -33.43 -2.93
N ILE A 446 3.96 -34.02 -2.99
CA ILE A 446 5.16 -33.39 -3.54
C ILE A 446 5.58 -34.17 -4.76
N PHE A 447 5.77 -33.43 -5.85
CA PHE A 447 6.33 -33.94 -7.10
C PHE A 447 7.70 -33.30 -7.29
N VAL A 448 8.72 -34.10 -7.55
CA VAL A 448 10.06 -33.63 -7.89
C VAL A 448 10.40 -34.24 -9.24
N ASP A 449 10.69 -33.39 -10.21
CA ASP A 449 10.94 -33.76 -11.61
C ASP A 449 9.85 -34.69 -12.17
N ASP A 450 8.59 -34.29 -11.96
CA ASP A 450 7.36 -34.99 -12.35
C ASP A 450 7.11 -36.36 -11.68
N GLU A 451 7.95 -36.77 -10.72
CA GLU A 451 7.74 -37.97 -9.92
C GLU A 451 7.19 -37.66 -8.53
N ALA A 452 6.15 -38.39 -8.12
CA ALA A 452 5.63 -38.29 -6.76
C ALA A 452 6.66 -38.82 -5.75
N LYS A 453 7.06 -37.98 -4.79
CA LYS A 453 8.02 -38.31 -3.74
C LYS A 453 7.36 -38.28 -2.36
N PRO A 454 7.83 -39.10 -1.39
CA PRO A 454 7.30 -39.07 -0.05
C PRO A 454 7.66 -37.75 0.65
N ILE A 455 6.72 -37.25 1.46
CA ILE A 455 6.82 -35.94 2.13
C ILE A 455 8.06 -35.85 3.02
N GLY A 456 8.40 -36.93 3.72
CA GLY A 456 9.49 -36.96 4.71
C GLY A 456 10.89 -36.72 4.14
N ASP A 457 11.08 -36.95 2.84
CA ASP A 457 12.39 -36.80 2.21
C ASP A 457 12.74 -35.33 1.94
N PHE A 458 11.73 -34.50 1.68
CA PHE A 458 11.90 -33.11 1.23
C PHE A 458 11.34 -32.07 2.22
N VAL A 459 10.35 -32.43 3.04
CA VAL A 459 9.77 -31.52 4.05
C VAL A 459 10.47 -31.73 5.38
N HIS A 460 11.30 -30.76 5.76
CA HIS A 460 12.02 -30.84 7.03
C HIS A 460 11.20 -30.33 8.20
N LYS A 461 10.41 -29.27 7.99
CA LYS A 461 9.56 -28.66 9.01
C LYS A 461 8.28 -28.15 8.38
N ILE A 462 7.15 -28.47 8.99
CA ILE A 462 5.86 -27.91 8.60
C ILE A 462 5.11 -27.46 9.86
N GLN A 463 4.55 -26.27 9.80
CA GLN A 463 3.67 -25.75 10.83
C GLN A 463 2.40 -25.23 10.16
N VAL A 464 1.27 -25.69 10.68
CA VAL A 464 -0.03 -25.44 10.08
C VAL A 464 -0.99 -24.96 11.14
N SER A 465 -1.82 -23.98 10.77
CA SER A 465 -3.04 -23.62 11.47
C SER A 465 -4.21 -23.73 10.48
N PRO A 466 -5.12 -24.70 10.65
CA PRO A 466 -6.28 -24.84 9.77
C PRO A 466 -7.21 -23.63 9.84
N SER A 467 -7.87 -23.34 8.71
CA SER A 467 -8.94 -22.37 8.65
C SER A 467 -10.11 -22.82 9.52
N LYS A 468 -10.74 -21.86 10.20
CA LYS A 468 -11.93 -22.07 11.01
C LYS A 468 -12.99 -21.08 10.60
N ASP A 469 -14.20 -21.58 10.37
CA ASP A 469 -15.32 -20.82 9.81
C ASP A 469 -15.58 -19.54 10.62
N LYS A 470 -15.44 -18.38 9.95
CA LYS A 470 -15.65 -17.04 10.52
C LYS A 470 -14.81 -16.70 11.76
N THR A 471 -13.77 -17.47 12.09
CA THR A 471 -12.92 -17.16 13.25
C THR A 471 -11.46 -16.88 12.88
N SER A 472 -10.85 -17.67 12.00
CA SER A 472 -9.43 -17.51 11.66
C SER A 472 -9.10 -18.01 10.25
N PRO A 473 -8.17 -17.35 9.55
CA PRO A 473 -7.65 -17.85 8.28
C PRO A 473 -6.83 -19.13 8.50
N GLY A 474 -6.67 -19.90 7.44
CA GLY A 474 -5.69 -20.98 7.41
C GLY A 474 -4.30 -20.42 7.12
N MET A 475 -3.28 -20.97 7.74
CA MET A 475 -1.90 -20.58 7.50
C MET A 475 -0.99 -21.81 7.52
N MET A 476 0.00 -21.80 6.63
CA MET A 476 1.01 -22.83 6.48
C MET A 476 2.40 -22.21 6.35
N GLU A 477 3.32 -22.66 7.21
CA GLU A 477 4.76 -22.39 7.13
C GLU A 477 5.45 -23.73 6.87
N MET A 478 6.21 -23.83 5.78
CA MET A 478 6.86 -25.08 5.36
C MET A 478 8.30 -24.83 4.93
N LEU A 479 9.23 -25.67 5.40
CA LEU A 479 10.64 -25.65 5.03
C LEU A 479 10.89 -26.85 4.14
N LEU A 480 11.12 -26.57 2.86
CA LEU A 480 11.47 -27.54 1.84
C LEU A 480 12.99 -27.57 1.67
N LYS A 481 13.54 -28.77 1.58
CA LYS A 481 14.91 -29.03 1.17
C LYS A 481 14.88 -29.77 -0.14
N LEU A 482 15.21 -29.06 -1.22
CA LEU A 482 15.30 -29.62 -2.56
C LEU A 482 16.77 -29.83 -2.92
N PRO A 483 17.11 -30.79 -3.79
CA PRO A 483 18.47 -30.91 -4.29
C PRO A 483 18.76 -29.79 -5.29
N CYS A 484 20.02 -29.36 -5.40
CA CYS A 484 20.39 -28.21 -6.24
C CYS A 484 20.22 -28.45 -7.75
N ASP A 485 20.21 -29.72 -8.18
CA ASP A 485 20.00 -30.16 -9.56
C ASP A 485 18.53 -30.36 -9.95
N VAL A 486 17.59 -30.02 -9.05
CA VAL A 486 16.16 -30.12 -9.33
C VAL A 486 15.80 -29.26 -10.55
N ARG A 487 15.06 -29.82 -11.50
CA ARG A 487 14.55 -29.06 -12.67
C ARG A 487 13.22 -28.42 -12.34
N SER A 488 12.35 -29.17 -11.67
CA SER A 488 11.05 -28.67 -11.21
C SER A 488 10.57 -29.40 -9.97
N ALA A 489 9.90 -28.69 -9.06
CA ALA A 489 9.21 -29.27 -7.93
C ALA A 489 7.79 -28.70 -7.85
N ALA A 490 6.79 -29.52 -7.57
CA ALA A 490 5.41 -29.09 -7.40
C ALA A 490 4.86 -29.56 -6.06
N LEU A 491 4.16 -28.66 -5.38
CA LEU A 491 3.40 -28.90 -4.14
C LEU A 491 1.93 -28.85 -4.48
N THR A 492 1.14 -29.85 -4.07
CA THR A 492 -0.32 -29.83 -4.25
C THR A 492 -1.06 -30.08 -2.94
N LEU A 493 -2.14 -29.32 -2.74
CA LEU A 493 -3.00 -29.39 -1.56
C LEU A 493 -4.47 -29.32 -1.98
N GLU A 494 -5.28 -30.26 -1.54
CA GLU A 494 -6.71 -30.25 -1.79
C GLU A 494 -7.42 -29.34 -0.79
N PHE A 495 -8.53 -28.75 -1.20
CA PHE A 495 -9.35 -27.90 -0.35
C PHE A 495 -10.83 -27.96 -0.75
N ASP A 496 -11.69 -27.70 0.23
CA ASP A 496 -13.12 -27.47 0.00
C ASP A 496 -13.46 -25.99 0.04
N LYS A 497 -14.41 -25.61 -0.81
CA LYS A 497 -14.98 -24.27 -0.90
C LYS A 497 -16.10 -24.15 0.14
N GLY A 498 -15.98 -23.16 1.02
CA GLY A 498 -17.01 -22.85 2.01
C GLY A 498 -18.26 -22.25 1.38
N PHE A 499 -19.41 -22.54 1.96
CA PHE A 499 -20.66 -21.85 1.65
C PHE A 499 -20.72 -20.55 2.43
N LEU A 500 -20.85 -19.45 1.71
CA LEU A 500 -20.98 -18.13 2.28
C LEU A 500 -22.45 -17.74 2.40
N HIS A 501 -22.76 -16.94 3.40
CA HIS A 501 -24.05 -16.29 3.50
C HIS A 501 -24.18 -15.19 2.44
N ILE A 502 -25.40 -14.84 2.06
CA ILE A 502 -25.63 -13.84 1.00
C ILE A 502 -24.97 -12.48 1.32
N ASP A 503 -24.94 -12.11 2.60
CA ASP A 503 -24.34 -10.85 3.10
C ASP A 503 -22.81 -10.86 3.06
N GLU A 504 -22.19 -12.03 2.88
CA GLU A 504 -20.73 -12.21 2.84
C GLU A 504 -20.19 -12.11 1.41
N TYR A 505 -21.09 -12.05 0.41
CA TYR A 505 -20.71 -11.81 -0.97
C TYR A 505 -20.32 -10.36 -1.20
N PRO A 506 -19.21 -10.11 -1.92
CA PRO A 506 -18.94 -8.78 -2.44
C PRO A 506 -20.04 -8.36 -3.44
N PRO A 507 -20.14 -7.06 -3.77
CA PRO A 507 -21.12 -6.55 -4.74
C PRO A 507 -21.10 -7.28 -6.09
N ASP A 508 -19.94 -7.79 -6.51
CA ASP A 508 -19.81 -8.70 -7.66
C ASP A 508 -19.42 -10.10 -7.19
N ALA A 509 -20.43 -10.93 -6.93
CA ALA A 509 -20.27 -12.31 -6.51
C ALA A 509 -19.70 -13.22 -7.62
N ASN A 510 -19.90 -12.87 -8.89
CA ASN A 510 -19.52 -13.71 -10.03
C ASN A 510 -18.01 -13.67 -10.32
N GLN A 511 -17.33 -12.62 -9.89
CA GLN A 511 -15.87 -12.53 -9.98
C GLN A 511 -15.18 -13.67 -9.22
N GLY A 512 -15.75 -14.11 -8.08
CA GLY A 512 -15.11 -15.03 -7.14
C GLY A 512 -14.29 -14.32 -6.07
N TYR A 513 -13.46 -15.09 -5.36
CA TYR A 513 -12.70 -14.63 -4.21
C TYR A 513 -11.21 -14.84 -4.39
N ASP A 514 -10.43 -13.84 -4.00
CA ASP A 514 -8.97 -13.88 -4.09
C ASP A 514 -8.36 -14.57 -2.86
N ILE A 515 -7.48 -15.55 -3.11
CA ILE A 515 -6.55 -16.08 -2.13
C ILE A 515 -5.24 -15.30 -2.27
N PRO A 516 -4.72 -14.71 -1.19
CA PRO A 516 -3.50 -13.90 -1.25
C PRO A 516 -2.30 -14.72 -1.70
N SER A 517 -1.31 -14.02 -2.27
CA SER A 517 -0.04 -14.59 -2.71
C SER A 517 0.66 -15.35 -1.58
N ALA A 518 1.23 -16.52 -1.91
CA ALA A 518 2.19 -17.18 -1.04
C ALA A 518 3.57 -16.50 -1.17
N VAL A 519 4.27 -16.40 -0.05
CA VAL A 519 5.62 -15.84 0.06
C VAL A 519 6.62 -17.00 0.01
N ILE A 520 7.56 -16.91 -0.92
CA ILE A 520 8.64 -17.89 -1.10
C ILE A 520 9.95 -17.20 -0.73
N SER A 521 10.67 -17.74 0.24
CA SER A 521 11.95 -17.21 0.70
C SER A 521 13.07 -18.22 0.53
N PHE A 522 14.25 -17.74 0.16
CA PHE A 522 15.47 -18.54 0.02
C PHE A 522 16.49 -18.08 1.08
N PRO A 523 16.44 -18.61 2.31
CA PRO A 523 17.20 -18.07 3.45
C PRO A 523 18.72 -18.21 3.30
N ARG A 524 19.20 -19.18 2.50
CA ARG A 524 20.64 -19.36 2.22
C ARG A 524 21.19 -18.39 1.17
N PHE A 525 20.31 -17.63 0.51
CA PHE A 525 20.67 -16.70 -0.54
C PHE A 525 20.40 -15.27 -0.09
N HIS A 526 21.37 -14.39 -0.35
CA HIS A 526 21.29 -12.99 0.07
C HIS A 526 21.29 -12.06 -1.14
N SER A 527 20.32 -11.15 -1.19
CA SER A 527 20.26 -10.07 -2.16
C SER A 527 21.13 -8.91 -1.66
N VAL A 528 22.44 -9.02 -1.83
CA VAL A 528 23.41 -7.98 -1.45
C VAL A 528 24.07 -7.46 -2.72
N MET A 529 24.13 -6.14 -2.86
CA MET A 529 24.92 -5.47 -3.88
C MET A 529 26.25 -5.02 -3.27
N HIS A 530 27.35 -5.66 -3.68
CA HIS A 530 28.68 -5.36 -3.16
C HIS A 530 29.27 -4.14 -3.87
N LEU A 531 29.06 -2.95 -3.32
CA LEU A 531 29.60 -1.71 -3.89
C LEU A 531 30.99 -1.37 -3.34
N LEU A 532 31.91 -0.96 -4.22
CA LEU A 532 33.24 -0.49 -3.82
C LEU A 532 33.14 0.70 -2.87
N SER A 533 33.62 0.51 -1.64
CA SER A 533 33.43 1.44 -0.52
C SER A 533 34.17 2.77 -0.73
N ASN A 534 33.43 3.79 -1.18
CA ASN A 534 33.83 5.20 -1.13
C ASN A 534 33.05 5.94 -0.04
N ASP A 535 33.59 7.06 0.48
CA ASP A 535 32.91 7.89 1.49
C ASP A 535 31.52 8.39 1.08
N SER A 536 31.24 8.45 -0.22
CA SER A 536 29.93 8.78 -0.77
C SER A 536 28.84 7.74 -0.43
N ILE A 537 29.20 6.46 -0.28
CA ILE A 537 28.25 5.37 0.01
C ILE A 537 27.74 5.46 1.44
N ARG A 538 28.58 5.90 2.38
CA ARG A 538 28.16 6.11 3.79
C ARG A 538 27.12 7.21 3.94
N LYS A 539 26.95 8.08 2.94
CA LYS A 539 25.99 9.19 2.95
C LYS A 539 24.66 8.86 2.28
N SER A 540 24.55 7.76 1.54
CA SER A 540 23.36 7.40 0.76
C SER A 540 22.56 6.29 1.46
N PRO A 541 21.37 6.59 2.04
CA PRO A 541 20.53 5.58 2.67
C PRO A 541 20.15 4.42 1.76
N LEU A 542 19.82 4.66 0.49
CA LEU A 542 19.43 3.61 -0.48
C LEU A 542 20.56 2.60 -0.70
N LEU A 543 21.79 3.07 -0.95
CA LEU A 543 22.91 2.17 -1.21
C LEU A 543 23.30 1.40 0.05
N SER A 544 23.14 2.00 1.23
CA SER A 544 23.35 1.30 2.50
C SER A 544 22.37 0.12 2.66
N ARG A 545 21.09 0.30 2.27
CA ARG A 545 20.08 -0.77 2.25
C ARG A 545 20.39 -1.86 1.23
N PHE A 546 21.01 -1.53 0.12
CA PHE A 546 21.42 -2.52 -0.88
C PHE A 546 22.62 -3.37 -0.44
N GLN A 547 23.40 -2.91 0.53
CA GLN A 547 24.50 -3.66 1.13
C GLN A 547 24.06 -4.57 2.29
N GLU A 548 22.83 -4.41 2.79
CA GLU A 548 22.30 -5.24 3.87
C GLU A 548 22.01 -6.68 3.40
N LYS A 549 22.38 -7.66 4.24
CA LYS A 549 22.14 -9.08 3.99
C LYS A 549 20.66 -9.43 4.16
N ASN A 550 19.89 -9.20 3.10
CA ASN A 550 18.48 -9.56 3.03
C ASN A 550 18.31 -10.91 2.33
N ARG A 551 17.43 -11.76 2.85
CA ARG A 551 17.07 -13.03 2.18
C ARG A 551 16.39 -12.74 0.85
N VAL A 552 16.63 -13.59 -0.14
CA VAL A 552 15.92 -13.50 -1.42
C VAL A 552 14.47 -13.94 -1.20
N GLN A 553 13.51 -13.12 -1.62
CA GLN A 553 12.09 -13.35 -1.42
C GLN A 553 11.32 -13.08 -2.71
N SER A 554 10.29 -13.88 -2.97
CA SER A 554 9.38 -13.71 -4.11
C SER A 554 7.92 -13.97 -3.71
N TYR A 555 7.00 -13.30 -4.40
CA TYR A 555 5.56 -13.50 -4.24
C TYR A 555 4.99 -14.29 -5.42
N THR A 556 4.18 -15.28 -5.11
CA THR A 556 3.41 -16.04 -6.12
C THR A 556 2.15 -15.28 -6.53
N GLU A 557 1.41 -15.84 -7.47
CA GLU A 557 0.12 -15.33 -7.94
C GLU A 557 -0.95 -15.30 -6.84
N VAL A 558 -1.78 -14.26 -6.89
CA VAL A 558 -3.10 -14.26 -6.24
C VAL A 558 -4.00 -15.21 -7.02
N LEU A 559 -4.67 -16.12 -6.32
CA LEU A 559 -5.57 -17.08 -6.95
C LEU A 559 -7.01 -16.63 -6.86
N LEU A 560 -7.72 -16.64 -7.99
CA LEU A 560 -9.14 -16.34 -8.05
C LEU A 560 -9.97 -17.62 -7.95
N VAL A 561 -10.63 -17.83 -6.82
CA VAL A 561 -11.49 -19.00 -6.57
C VAL A 561 -12.95 -18.65 -6.80
N PRO A 562 -13.62 -19.28 -7.77
CA PRO A 562 -15.07 -19.17 -7.90
C PRO A 562 -15.75 -19.99 -6.80
N LEU A 563 -16.53 -19.32 -5.96
CA LEU A 563 -17.41 -19.94 -4.96
C LEU A 563 -18.82 -20.13 -5.53
N THR A 564 -19.62 -20.98 -4.88
CA THR A 564 -21.03 -21.18 -5.21
C THR A 564 -21.81 -19.90 -5.01
N THR A 565 -22.19 -19.19 -6.08
CA THR A 565 -23.03 -17.98 -5.93
C THR A 565 -24.48 -18.40 -5.65
N PRO A 566 -25.12 -17.88 -4.58
CA PRO A 566 -26.54 -18.13 -4.34
C PRO A 566 -27.40 -17.39 -5.37
N ASP A 567 -28.66 -17.81 -5.52
CA ASP A 567 -29.61 -17.08 -6.35
C ASP A 567 -30.02 -15.75 -5.69
N PHE A 568 -29.44 -14.65 -6.18
CA PHE A 568 -29.75 -13.30 -5.70
C PHE A 568 -31.13 -12.78 -6.15
N SER A 569 -31.83 -13.49 -7.04
CA SER A 569 -33.11 -13.02 -7.60
C SER A 569 -34.26 -13.02 -6.58
N MET A 570 -34.32 -14.02 -5.69
CA MET A 570 -35.36 -14.08 -4.66
C MET A 570 -35.27 -12.89 -3.69
N PRO A 571 -34.12 -12.62 -3.04
CA PRO A 571 -33.95 -11.44 -2.20
C PRO A 571 -34.23 -10.13 -2.94
N TYR A 572 -33.79 -10.01 -4.20
CA TYR A 572 -34.08 -8.85 -5.03
C TYR A 572 -35.59 -8.64 -5.24
N ASN A 573 -36.35 -9.70 -5.51
CA ASN A 573 -37.80 -9.64 -5.65
C ASN A 573 -38.49 -9.23 -4.34
N VAL A 574 -38.00 -9.72 -3.20
CA VAL A 574 -38.54 -9.33 -1.88
C VAL A 574 -38.23 -7.85 -1.57
N ILE A 575 -37.00 -7.40 -1.84
CA ILE A 575 -36.60 -6.00 -1.63
C ILE A 575 -37.43 -5.08 -2.53
N THR A 576 -37.62 -5.42 -3.81
CA THR A 576 -38.43 -4.59 -4.73
C THR A 576 -39.90 -4.52 -4.30
N ILE A 577 -40.50 -5.64 -3.86
CA ILE A 577 -41.87 -5.65 -3.33
C ILE A 577 -41.97 -4.82 -2.04
N THR A 578 -41.05 -4.99 -1.10
CA THR A 578 -41.09 -4.24 0.17
C THR A 578 -40.84 -2.75 -0.06
N CYS A 579 -39.86 -2.37 -0.88
CA CYS A 579 -39.60 -0.98 -1.25
C CYS A 579 -40.82 -0.34 -1.96
N THR A 580 -41.51 -1.06 -2.85
CA THR A 580 -42.73 -0.54 -3.50
C THR A 580 -43.86 -0.36 -2.49
N VAL A 581 -44.07 -1.29 -1.56
CA VAL A 581 -45.04 -1.13 -0.47
C VAL A 581 -44.70 0.07 0.41
N PHE A 582 -43.43 0.24 0.81
CA PHE A 582 -42.98 1.41 1.58
C PHE A 582 -43.16 2.71 0.80
N ALA A 583 -42.82 2.74 -0.48
CA ALA A 583 -42.99 3.91 -1.33
C ALA A 583 -44.47 4.30 -1.47
N LEU A 584 -45.36 3.33 -1.64
CA LEU A 584 -46.81 3.57 -1.69
C LEU A 584 -47.34 4.02 -0.33
N PHE A 585 -46.88 3.42 0.77
CA PHE A 585 -47.27 3.79 2.12
C PHE A 585 -46.86 5.23 2.44
N PHE A 586 -45.57 5.55 2.34
CA PHE A 586 -45.06 6.90 2.60
C PHE A 586 -45.58 7.92 1.59
N GLY A 587 -45.69 7.55 0.32
CA GLY A 587 -46.28 8.40 -0.71
C GLY A 587 -47.74 8.74 -0.40
N SER A 588 -48.54 7.75 0.01
CA SER A 588 -49.94 7.97 0.41
C SER A 588 -50.05 8.80 1.69
N LEU A 589 -49.19 8.54 2.69
CA LEU A 589 -49.15 9.27 3.96
C LEU A 589 -48.79 10.74 3.73
N LEU A 590 -47.73 11.01 2.97
CA LEU A 590 -47.31 12.36 2.61
C LEU A 590 -48.37 13.08 1.79
N ASN A 591 -49.06 12.38 0.89
CA ASN A 591 -50.16 12.96 0.12
C ASN A 591 -51.34 13.35 1.03
N VAL A 592 -51.72 12.51 1.99
CA VAL A 592 -52.79 12.83 2.97
C VAL A 592 -52.38 14.01 3.85
N LEU A 593 -51.14 14.04 4.34
CA LEU A 593 -50.64 15.13 5.19
C LEU A 593 -50.58 16.46 4.42
N ARG A 594 -50.06 16.46 3.19
CA ARG A 594 -50.03 17.67 2.33
C ARG A 594 -51.42 18.12 1.89
N ARG A 595 -52.35 17.19 1.69
CA ARG A 595 -53.71 17.52 1.28
C ARG A 595 -54.47 18.30 2.35
N ARG A 596 -54.21 18.09 3.65
CA ARG A 596 -54.74 18.96 4.71
C ARG A 596 -54.23 20.39 4.60
N VAL A 597 -52.93 20.59 4.36
CA VAL A 597 -52.35 21.93 4.19
C VAL A 597 -52.91 22.62 2.94
N GLY A 598 -53.00 21.91 1.82
CA GLY A 598 -53.57 22.45 0.58
C GLY A 598 -55.09 22.69 0.65
N GLU A 599 -55.84 21.90 1.41
CA GLU A 599 -57.27 22.14 1.67
C GLU A 599 -57.47 23.29 2.65
N GLU A 600 -56.66 23.45 3.71
CA GLU A 600 -56.68 24.62 4.61
C GLU A 600 -56.35 25.92 3.86
N GLU A 601 -55.37 25.92 2.96
CA GLU A 601 -55.12 27.07 2.06
C GLU A 601 -56.32 27.38 1.15
N ARG A 602 -57.02 26.36 0.66
CA ARG A 602 -58.24 26.55 -0.15
C ARG A 602 -59.40 27.04 0.71
N TYR A 603 -59.56 26.58 1.95
CA TYR A 603 -60.60 27.05 2.87
C TYR A 603 -60.33 28.48 3.35
N LEU A 604 -59.08 28.86 3.59
CA LEU A 604 -58.68 30.25 3.86
C LEU A 604 -58.98 31.16 2.65
N LYS A 605 -58.74 30.70 1.42
CA LYS A 605 -59.11 31.43 0.20
C LYS A 605 -60.63 31.47 -0.05
N ALA A 606 -61.37 30.40 0.28
CA ALA A 606 -62.81 30.31 0.13
C ALA A 606 -63.59 31.10 1.21
N GLY A 607 -63.05 31.18 2.43
CA GLY A 607 -63.57 32.01 3.52
C GLY A 607 -63.63 33.49 3.15
N LYS A 608 -62.61 34.00 2.44
CA LYS A 608 -62.62 35.37 1.87
C LYS A 608 -63.73 35.59 0.84
N LYS A 609 -64.06 34.58 0.02
CA LYS A 609 -65.16 34.67 -0.97
C LYS A 609 -66.55 34.59 -0.32
N LYS A 610 -66.73 33.78 0.73
CA LYS A 610 -68.00 33.67 1.47
C LYS A 610 -68.35 34.93 2.25
N GLY A 611 -67.36 35.65 2.77
CA GLY A 611 -67.55 36.97 3.42
C GLY A 611 -68.14 38.01 2.46
N TRP A 612 -67.63 38.08 1.22
CA TRP A 612 -68.12 39.02 0.21
C TRP A 612 -69.57 38.72 -0.23
N LEU A 613 -69.93 37.45 -0.41
CA LEU A 613 -71.28 37.03 -0.77
C LEU A 613 -72.32 37.31 0.34
N ARG A 614 -71.95 37.16 1.62
CA ARG A 614 -72.83 37.52 2.75
C ARG A 614 -73.04 39.04 2.87
N VAL A 615 -72.02 39.86 2.57
CA VAL A 615 -72.15 41.33 2.50
C VAL A 615 -73.02 41.75 1.31
N LEU A 616 -72.97 41.02 0.19
CA LEU A 616 -73.80 41.33 -0.98
C LEU A 616 -75.28 40.92 -0.77
N LEU A 617 -75.52 39.76 -0.16
CA LEU A 617 -76.87 39.28 0.20
C LEU A 617 -77.53 40.14 1.27
N SER A 618 -76.78 40.62 2.27
CA SER A 618 -77.31 41.57 3.27
C SER A 618 -77.65 42.94 2.67
N ARG A 619 -76.87 43.42 1.69
CA ARG A 619 -77.20 44.65 0.93
C ARG A 619 -78.43 44.50 0.04
N LEU A 620 -78.70 43.31 -0.50
CA LEU A 620 -79.89 43.02 -1.29
C LEU A 620 -81.15 42.83 -0.43
N LEU A 621 -81.03 42.17 0.72
CA LEU A 621 -82.13 42.00 1.67
C LEU A 621 -82.51 43.32 2.38
N ALA A 622 -81.53 44.19 2.66
CA ALA A 622 -81.80 45.54 3.20
C ALA A 622 -82.51 46.48 2.20
N LYS A 623 -82.44 46.19 0.89
CA LYS A 623 -83.22 46.92 -0.15
C LYS A 623 -84.66 46.42 -0.31
N PHE A 624 -84.96 45.19 0.15
CA PHE A 624 -86.30 44.59 0.03
C PHE A 624 -87.15 44.71 1.29
N ARG A 625 -86.55 44.99 2.45
CA ARG A 625 -87.24 45.18 3.74
C ARG A 625 -86.96 46.60 4.24
N GLY A 626 -87.76 47.58 3.82
CA GLY A 626 -87.61 48.98 4.22
C GLY A 626 -87.86 49.22 5.71
N LYS A 627 -86.84 49.00 6.56
CA LYS A 627 -86.67 49.52 7.93
C LYS A 627 -85.18 49.44 8.34
N PRO A 628 -84.70 50.29 9.29
CA PRO A 628 -83.28 50.53 9.50
C PRO A 628 -82.57 49.39 10.26
N MET A 629 -81.24 49.43 10.12
CA MET A 629 -80.23 48.46 10.52
C MET A 629 -80.16 48.19 12.02
N GLU A 630 -80.08 46.93 12.43
CA GLU A 630 -79.50 46.50 13.69
C GLU A 630 -78.23 45.69 13.38
N GLU A 631 -77.13 46.06 14.04
CA GLU A 631 -75.82 45.42 13.92
C GLU A 631 -75.78 44.04 14.62
N PRO A 632 -74.81 43.18 14.26
CA PRO A 632 -74.88 41.75 14.50
C PRO A 632 -74.35 41.36 15.88
N ASP A 633 -75.06 40.50 16.60
CA ASP A 633 -74.43 39.69 17.63
C ASP A 633 -73.68 38.51 16.99
N GLN A 634 -72.38 38.47 17.28
CA GLN A 634 -71.47 37.38 16.97
C GLN A 634 -71.39 36.40 18.16
N PRO A 635 -70.74 35.24 18.01
CA PRO A 635 -71.31 33.91 18.09
C PRO A 635 -71.26 33.29 19.51
N SER A 636 -72.23 32.45 19.86
CA SER A 636 -72.00 31.39 20.85
C SER A 636 -71.44 30.16 20.14
N SER A 637 -70.15 29.96 20.39
CA SER A 637 -69.42 28.71 20.22
C SER A 637 -70.21 27.50 20.70
N GLU A 638 -70.26 26.44 19.89
CA GLU A 638 -69.98 25.12 20.41
C GLU A 638 -69.50 24.16 19.31
N SER A 639 -68.58 23.32 19.76
CA SER A 639 -67.55 22.55 19.06
C SER A 639 -68.03 21.24 18.45
N ALA A 640 -67.49 20.89 17.27
CA ALA A 640 -66.61 19.72 17.06
C ALA A 640 -66.50 19.37 15.55
N PRO A 641 -65.30 19.17 14.97
CA PRO A 641 -65.18 18.45 13.71
C PRO A 641 -65.06 16.95 14.00
N LEU A 642 -66.06 16.19 13.56
CA LEU A 642 -66.03 14.73 13.48
C LEU A 642 -64.75 14.27 12.76
N ILE A 643 -63.79 13.74 13.52
CA ILE A 643 -62.75 12.85 13.00
C ILE A 643 -63.47 11.67 12.34
N GLY A 644 -63.37 11.59 11.01
CA GLY A 644 -64.13 10.62 10.22
C GLY A 644 -63.82 9.19 10.67
N LYS A 645 -64.83 8.48 11.20
CA LYS A 645 -64.75 7.09 11.67
C LYS A 645 -64.06 6.13 10.69
N LYS A 646 -64.10 6.41 9.38
CA LYS A 646 -63.40 5.65 8.33
C LYS A 646 -61.87 5.75 8.39
N LEU A 647 -61.31 6.87 8.87
CA LEU A 647 -59.87 7.06 9.01
C LEU A 647 -59.34 6.26 10.19
N VAL A 648 -60.04 6.33 11.33
CA VAL A 648 -59.71 5.56 12.54
C VAL A 648 -59.77 4.06 12.24
N LEU A 649 -60.79 3.61 11.51
CA LEU A 649 -60.92 2.20 11.12
C LEU A 649 -59.76 1.72 10.23
N LYS A 650 -59.28 2.55 9.29
CA LYS A 650 -58.14 2.22 8.43
C LYS A 650 -56.82 2.16 9.22
N VAL A 651 -56.62 3.06 10.18
CA VAL A 651 -55.43 3.06 11.04
C VAL A 651 -55.41 1.81 11.93
N ILE A 652 -56.56 1.45 12.52
CA ILE A 652 -56.68 0.22 13.33
C ILE A 652 -56.42 -1.02 12.48
N LEU A 653 -56.96 -1.09 11.26
CA LEU A 653 -56.77 -2.24 10.38
C LEU A 653 -55.28 -2.43 9.98
N VAL A 654 -54.57 -1.34 9.71
CA VAL A 654 -53.14 -1.38 9.41
C VAL A 654 -52.31 -1.76 10.63
N ALA A 655 -52.68 -1.27 11.83
CA ALA A 655 -52.01 -1.66 13.07
C ALA A 655 -52.20 -3.14 13.40
N VAL A 656 -53.41 -3.68 13.19
CA VAL A 656 -53.69 -5.12 13.39
C VAL A 656 -52.92 -5.99 12.40
N LEU A 657 -52.83 -5.58 11.13
CA LEU A 657 -52.03 -6.29 10.12
C LEU A 657 -50.53 -6.27 10.45
N ALA A 658 -50.00 -5.15 10.96
CA ALA A 658 -48.60 -5.04 11.38
C ALA A 658 -48.29 -5.96 12.58
N VAL A 659 -49.19 -6.02 13.58
CA VAL A 659 -49.03 -6.91 14.74
C VAL A 659 -49.15 -8.38 14.34
N ALA A 660 -50.09 -8.71 13.45
CA ALA A 660 -50.23 -10.07 12.92
C ALA A 660 -49.00 -10.51 12.11
N TRP A 661 -48.40 -9.60 11.33
CA TRP A 661 -47.16 -9.87 10.61
C TRP A 661 -45.97 -10.11 11.55
N GLN A 662 -45.87 -9.35 12.65
CA GLN A 662 -44.83 -9.53 13.66
C GLN A 662 -44.95 -10.87 14.39
N PHE A 663 -46.16 -11.40 14.55
CA PHE A 663 -46.40 -12.73 15.14
C PHE A 663 -46.07 -13.89 14.20
N TYR A 664 -46.03 -13.64 12.88
CA TYR A 664 -45.66 -14.65 11.87
C TYR A 664 -44.18 -14.58 11.48
N SER A 665 -43.45 -13.52 11.86
CA SER A 665 -42.02 -13.36 11.56
C SER A 665 -41.08 -13.73 12.73
N THR A 666 -41.63 -14.23 13.83
CA THR A 666 -40.90 -14.95 14.90
C THR A 666 -41.15 -16.44 14.75
#